data_AF-A0A9Q5ZBY6-F1
#
_entry.id   AF-A0A9Q5ZBY6-F1
#
_cell.length_a   1.000
_cell.length_b   1.000
_cell.length_c   1.000
_cell.angle_alpha   90.00
_cell.angle_beta   90.00
_cell.angle_gamma   90.00
#
_symmetry.space_group_name_H-M   'P 1'
#
loop_
_entity.id
_entity.type
_entity.pdbx_description
1 polymer ?
#
loop_
_entity_poly.entity_id
_entity_poly.type
_entity_poly.pdbx_seq_one_letter_code
_entity_poly.pdbx_strand_id
1 'polypeptide(L)'
;MIKVLFDEFHEELSCSQSQGDNTPKEAWTILCDQVVKELFGNDAISFQKELLTRQVLNEYQLLILAAPKSRLSPEEVKAIVSFVKQGKSLLIASDQESLVINKGDSINAVLESFGLRFEELLNYPPEQVLNLLPHYLSSEVSQLKIKEPVYIKTLPNSSYPNVDIIATLPDTGKTLLAALEVPNDNQSGRVVILGNYLIFSNKYIDASNNRKLASNIFNWLAYKNLLDCCDATILSKVVYRQSAEFSIAIANPKSQRLENITCTLESDTNVLIQEPIKKIRFLPGKGKTQLRWTVIPQQLGQQTLRLTIDIPESDNSEINKTSSLFFAPVAQFQCVPDAEFDLVFLNFQGNAQEIVETGVTFEVQAIARWKNHAKAVPIKMQLECPLTHIKVEQISPKRWYLTVLDPGDWLITLYINDINQKITRMVHAYPSAKNQIEKIQRDVVTPLAAEIHYQVSQIRQEFDSEEIRQIPFELLTPEEQVNRLYNYSTKEQLLEVLQAARSENKRFSPLVEKLLQFIAPTYSPIHGCCIPYDPKLAAHLLKEHPFFEQQLAYNFQSIEGDERYGQTWLEGNIAALLLHEKYGHGFFYKHTKVGQQLAILYRHGLLREVDREGLKSPYLQLFLEDEYRSAIETLHHSSIILNEGFATWLELTILRRLKGSVSQTVYRRKDFLFSYDESLTFIQKSSEYFQRFEPFYPSKYQEGYEYLEEIQSIFGKECGSKCVVQAVIKAADVDFGIIENSGRVEFLLSPGKIKEGLLKKDDDNNATSPTERLKSIWQLLRKHVNEIRAEQQRLQCHRHCLHPECPVNLVIKKYLE
;
A
#
# COMPACT_ATOMS: atom_id res chain seq x y z
N MET A 1 -36.89 25.14 7.15
CA MET A 1 -36.18 24.41 8.22
C MET A 1 -35.23 23.43 7.54
N ILE A 2 -33.98 23.32 8.00
CA ILE A 2 -33.00 22.38 7.44
C ILE A 2 -33.25 21.03 8.07
N LYS A 3 -33.60 20.02 7.26
CA LYS A 3 -33.67 18.62 7.66
C LYS A 3 -32.39 17.90 7.25
N VAL A 4 -31.78 17.22 8.21
CA VAL A 4 -30.53 16.48 8.10
C VAL A 4 -30.82 15.00 8.20
N LEU A 5 -30.41 14.25 7.18
CA LEU A 5 -30.49 12.80 7.14
C LEU A 5 -29.14 12.20 7.48
N PHE A 6 -29.09 11.42 8.55
CA PHE A 6 -28.00 10.50 8.83
C PHE A 6 -28.38 9.14 8.28
N ASP A 7 -27.55 8.60 7.39
CA ASP A 7 -27.74 7.22 6.97
C ASP A 7 -27.43 6.26 8.12
N GLU A 8 -28.31 5.29 8.37
CA GLU A 8 -28.02 4.14 9.25
C GLU A 8 -28.27 2.82 8.51
N PHE A 9 -28.76 2.87 7.26
CA PHE A 9 -29.04 1.68 6.47
C PHE A 9 -27.76 0.93 6.10
N HIS A 10 -26.66 1.65 5.83
CA HIS A 10 -25.39 1.03 5.45
C HIS A 10 -24.47 0.66 6.62
N GLU A 11 -25.06 0.47 7.81
CA GLU A 11 -24.36 0.09 9.04
C GLU A 11 -23.16 1.00 9.35
N GLU A 12 -23.33 2.31 9.17
CA GLU A 12 -22.31 3.33 9.44
C GLU A 12 -21.58 3.04 10.78
N LEU A 13 -20.25 3.17 10.78
CA LEU A 13 -19.42 2.89 11.97
C LEU A 13 -19.86 3.72 13.19
N SER A 14 -20.45 4.88 12.94
CA SER A 14 -21.07 5.73 13.95
C SER A 14 -22.58 5.74 13.82
N CYS A 15 -23.27 5.48 14.94
CA CYS A 15 -24.73 5.41 15.00
C CYS A 15 -25.34 6.28 16.10
N SER A 16 -26.64 6.52 16.01
CA SER A 16 -27.40 7.36 16.95
C SER A 16 -27.55 6.75 18.36
N GLN A 17 -27.48 5.42 18.49
CA GLN A 17 -27.69 4.71 19.75
C GLN A 17 -26.47 3.86 20.13
N SER A 18 -25.94 4.06 21.35
CA SER A 18 -24.96 3.16 21.94
C SER A 18 -25.65 1.83 22.29
N GLN A 19 -25.48 0.80 21.47
CA GLN A 19 -26.03 -0.54 21.75
C GLN A 19 -25.15 -1.28 22.77
N GLY A 20 -25.40 -1.04 24.07
CA GLY A 20 -24.89 -1.86 25.19
C GLY A 20 -23.38 -1.74 25.50
N ASP A 21 -23.00 -2.17 26.70
CA ASP A 21 -21.67 -1.96 27.31
C ASP A 21 -20.49 -2.68 26.63
N ASN A 22 -20.71 -3.57 25.66
CA ASN A 22 -19.68 -4.51 25.19
C ASN A 22 -19.05 -4.18 23.82
N THR A 23 -19.48 -3.13 23.13
CA THR A 23 -18.77 -2.62 21.94
C THR A 23 -18.71 -1.11 22.00
N PRO A 24 -17.51 -0.48 22.02
CA PRO A 24 -17.37 0.97 21.92
C PRO A 24 -17.71 1.42 20.49
N LYS A 25 -18.99 1.34 20.10
CA LYS A 25 -19.46 2.02 18.90
C LYS A 25 -19.30 3.52 19.16
N GLU A 26 -18.60 4.18 18.26
CA GLU A 26 -18.39 5.62 18.33
C GLU A 26 -19.71 6.35 18.07
N ALA A 27 -20.43 6.71 19.12
CA ALA A 27 -21.70 7.42 18.99
C ALA A 27 -21.49 8.89 18.60
N TRP A 28 -22.45 9.45 17.84
CA TRP A 28 -22.53 10.88 17.50
C TRP A 28 -23.57 11.63 18.34
N THR A 29 -23.91 11.15 19.53
CA THR A 29 -24.91 11.82 20.37
C THR A 29 -24.49 13.26 20.67
N ILE A 30 -23.21 13.53 20.96
CA ILE A 30 -22.70 14.88 21.20
C ILE A 30 -22.78 15.75 19.94
N LEU A 31 -22.42 15.21 18.77
CA LEU A 31 -22.54 15.93 17.51
C LEU A 31 -24.02 16.31 17.25
N CYS A 32 -24.92 15.35 17.34
CA CYS A 32 -26.34 15.55 17.12
C CYS A 32 -26.91 16.56 18.12
N ASP A 33 -26.67 16.36 19.42
CA ASP A 33 -27.28 17.17 20.48
C ASP A 33 -26.70 18.57 20.59
N GLN A 34 -25.38 18.71 20.48
CA GLN A 34 -24.68 19.95 20.80
C GLN A 34 -24.20 20.72 19.56
N VAL A 35 -24.25 20.12 18.37
CA VAL A 35 -23.93 20.83 17.13
C VAL A 35 -25.17 20.94 16.26
N VAL A 36 -25.78 19.82 15.88
CA VAL A 36 -26.86 19.85 14.88
C VAL A 36 -28.17 20.40 15.46
N LYS A 37 -28.60 19.95 16.65
CA LYS A 37 -29.80 20.48 17.31
C LYS A 37 -29.65 21.92 17.76
N GLU A 38 -28.48 22.33 18.25
CA GLU A 38 -28.20 23.73 18.57
C GLU A 38 -28.30 24.64 17.33
N LEU A 39 -27.83 24.15 16.17
CA LEU A 39 -27.85 24.92 14.92
C LEU A 39 -29.22 24.93 14.21
N PHE A 40 -30.00 23.84 14.28
CA PHE A 40 -31.19 23.67 13.43
C PHE A 40 -32.48 23.32 14.18
N GLY A 41 -32.42 23.06 15.49
CA GLY A 41 -33.54 22.65 16.33
C GLY A 41 -33.68 21.13 16.49
N ASN A 42 -34.53 20.72 17.44
CA ASN A 42 -34.68 19.31 17.83
C ASN A 42 -35.24 18.42 16.71
N ASP A 43 -36.14 18.95 15.88
CA ASP A 43 -36.83 18.20 14.81
C ASP A 43 -36.03 18.15 13.50
N ALA A 44 -34.80 18.69 13.48
CA ALA A 44 -33.97 18.77 12.28
C ALA A 44 -33.33 17.44 11.88
N ILE A 45 -33.25 16.47 12.80
CA ILE A 45 -32.48 15.24 12.61
C ILE A 45 -33.42 14.08 12.27
N SER A 46 -33.06 13.29 11.27
CA SER A 46 -33.68 12.00 10.97
C SER A 46 -32.62 10.94 10.73
N PHE A 47 -32.90 9.71 11.16
CA PHE A 47 -32.06 8.54 10.96
C PHE A 47 -32.80 7.58 10.03
N GLN A 48 -32.21 7.25 8.88
CA GLN A 48 -32.86 6.41 7.87
C GLN A 48 -32.35 4.98 7.96
N LYS A 49 -33.28 4.01 7.93
CA LYS A 49 -33.00 2.56 7.94
C LYS A 49 -33.53 1.84 6.69
N GLU A 50 -33.71 2.58 5.61
CA GLU A 50 -34.14 2.05 4.31
C GLU A 50 -33.21 2.59 3.20
N LEU A 51 -33.25 1.98 2.03
CA LEU A 51 -32.45 2.35 0.85
C LEU A 51 -32.55 3.86 0.52
N LEU A 52 -31.43 4.44 0.11
CA LEU A 52 -31.30 5.86 -0.22
C LEU A 52 -31.88 6.18 -1.61
N THR A 53 -33.21 6.13 -1.72
CA THR A 53 -33.92 6.45 -2.96
C THR A 53 -34.07 7.96 -3.18
N ARG A 54 -34.32 8.37 -4.43
CA ARG A 54 -34.63 9.77 -4.76
C ARG A 54 -35.84 10.30 -3.98
N GLN A 55 -36.84 9.46 -3.73
CA GLN A 55 -38.04 9.86 -3.00
C GLN A 55 -37.71 10.21 -1.55
N VAL A 56 -36.95 9.35 -0.86
CA VAL A 56 -36.49 9.61 0.51
C VAL A 56 -35.63 10.87 0.56
N LEU A 57 -34.62 10.97 -0.31
CA LEU A 57 -33.70 12.11 -0.35
C LEU A 57 -34.37 13.45 -0.70
N ASN A 58 -35.55 13.44 -1.33
CA ASN A 58 -36.28 14.68 -1.64
C ASN A 58 -36.75 15.45 -0.40
N GLU A 59 -36.96 14.76 0.73
CA GLU A 59 -37.47 15.37 1.97
C GLU A 59 -36.40 16.15 2.76
N TYR A 60 -35.12 15.91 2.45
CA TYR A 60 -33.98 16.41 3.22
C TYR A 60 -33.20 17.50 2.46
N GLN A 61 -32.42 18.28 3.18
CA GLN A 61 -31.52 19.30 2.61
C GLN A 61 -30.05 18.92 2.76
N LEU A 62 -29.74 18.07 3.75
CA LEU A 62 -28.40 17.61 4.03
C LEU A 62 -28.42 16.08 4.21
N LEU A 63 -27.53 15.39 3.51
CA LEU A 63 -27.25 13.96 3.69
C LEU A 63 -25.87 13.78 4.30
N ILE A 64 -25.76 12.90 5.30
CA ILE A 64 -24.51 12.51 5.95
C ILE A 64 -24.26 11.02 5.69
N LEU A 65 -23.14 10.72 5.04
CA LEU A 65 -22.57 9.39 4.89
C LEU A 65 -21.24 9.40 5.64
N ALA A 66 -21.10 8.62 6.71
CA ALA A 66 -19.92 8.78 7.57
C ALA A 66 -19.44 7.43 8.10
N ALA A 67 -18.59 6.84 7.24
CA ALA A 67 -18.05 5.50 7.29
C ALA A 67 -19.05 4.34 7.03
N PRO A 68 -19.65 4.25 5.83
CA PRO A 68 -20.57 3.18 5.49
C PRO A 68 -19.84 1.84 5.41
N LYS A 69 -20.36 0.81 6.08
CA LYS A 69 -19.77 -0.55 6.06
C LYS A 69 -20.26 -1.40 4.91
N SER A 70 -21.52 -1.23 4.53
CA SER A 70 -22.10 -1.98 3.41
C SER A 70 -22.00 -1.19 2.09
N ARG A 71 -22.16 -1.91 0.97
CA ARG A 71 -22.02 -1.34 -0.36
C ARG A 71 -23.28 -0.56 -0.74
N LEU A 72 -23.10 0.66 -1.25
CA LEU A 72 -24.16 1.41 -1.94
C LEU A 72 -24.49 0.74 -3.27
N SER A 73 -25.77 0.58 -3.57
CA SER A 73 -26.21 0.11 -4.90
C SER A 73 -25.96 1.19 -5.98
N PRO A 74 -25.80 0.81 -7.26
CA PRO A 74 -25.68 1.77 -8.35
C PRO A 74 -26.84 2.78 -8.43
N GLU A 75 -28.05 2.37 -8.04
CA GLU A 75 -29.24 3.21 -7.97
C GLU A 75 -29.13 4.27 -6.88
N GLU A 76 -28.59 3.91 -5.71
CA GLU A 76 -28.34 4.84 -4.61
C GLU A 76 -27.24 5.84 -4.96
N VAL A 77 -26.15 5.39 -5.57
CA VAL A 77 -25.09 6.28 -6.08
C VAL A 77 -25.70 7.32 -7.02
N LYS A 78 -26.54 6.91 -7.97
CA LYS A 78 -27.26 7.82 -8.88
C LYS A 78 -28.22 8.75 -8.13
N ALA A 79 -28.88 8.29 -7.07
CA ALA A 79 -29.79 9.10 -6.28
C ALA A 79 -29.04 10.19 -5.49
N ILE A 80 -27.91 9.83 -4.85
CA ILE A 80 -27.05 10.74 -4.10
C ILE A 80 -26.44 11.81 -5.01
N VAL A 81 -25.91 11.42 -6.17
CA VAL A 81 -25.37 12.38 -7.15
C VAL A 81 -26.45 13.32 -7.66
N SER A 82 -27.67 12.80 -7.92
CA SER A 82 -28.82 13.62 -8.30
C SER A 82 -29.23 14.59 -7.18
N PHE A 83 -29.19 14.16 -5.92
CA PHE A 83 -29.52 14.97 -4.76
C PHE A 83 -28.60 16.20 -4.65
N VAL A 84 -27.28 16.00 -4.80
CA VAL A 84 -26.32 17.13 -4.82
C VAL A 84 -26.54 18.04 -6.03
N LYS A 85 -26.73 17.45 -7.23
CA LYS A 85 -27.02 18.21 -8.45
C LYS A 85 -28.30 19.03 -8.38
N GLN A 86 -29.21 18.77 -7.44
CA GLN A 86 -30.42 19.57 -7.19
C GLN A 86 -30.18 20.75 -6.23
N GLY A 87 -28.94 21.04 -5.85
CA GLY A 87 -28.60 22.15 -4.96
C GLY A 87 -28.57 21.77 -3.47
N LYS A 88 -28.64 20.49 -3.15
CA LYS A 88 -28.61 19.98 -1.78
C LYS A 88 -27.19 19.63 -1.35
N SER A 89 -27.01 19.37 -0.07
CA SER A 89 -25.69 19.31 0.56
C SER A 89 -25.35 17.92 1.05
N LEU A 90 -24.09 17.51 0.89
CA LEU A 90 -23.60 16.18 1.21
C LEU A 90 -22.33 16.28 2.08
N LEU A 91 -22.32 15.57 3.21
CA LEU A 91 -21.09 15.29 3.95
C LEU A 91 -20.73 13.82 3.74
N ILE A 92 -19.53 13.56 3.22
CA ILE A 92 -18.92 12.24 3.20
C ILE A 92 -17.74 12.25 4.16
N ALA A 93 -17.76 11.39 5.17
CA ALA A 93 -16.61 11.14 6.01
C ALA A 93 -16.22 9.65 5.95
N SER A 94 -14.93 9.37 5.99
CA SER A 94 -14.39 8.01 6.00
C SER A 94 -13.16 7.98 6.91
N ASP A 95 -12.69 6.80 7.24
CA ASP A 95 -11.38 6.57 7.83
C ASP A 95 -10.77 5.29 7.23
N GLN A 96 -9.66 4.84 7.80
CA GLN A 96 -8.98 3.64 7.31
C GLN A 96 -9.84 2.39 7.49
N GLU A 97 -10.52 2.23 8.63
CA GLU A 97 -11.35 1.05 8.91
C GLU A 97 -12.50 0.95 7.90
N SER A 98 -13.22 2.04 7.65
CA SER A 98 -14.35 2.01 6.72
C SER A 98 -13.92 1.74 5.29
N LEU A 99 -12.76 2.24 4.86
CA LEU A 99 -12.22 1.96 3.53
C LEU A 99 -11.84 0.48 3.37
N VAL A 100 -11.27 -0.14 4.41
CA VAL A 100 -10.88 -1.57 4.42
C VAL A 100 -12.11 -2.48 4.46
N ILE A 101 -13.16 -2.12 5.19
CA ILE A 101 -14.41 -2.89 5.24
C ILE A 101 -15.16 -2.76 3.91
N ASN A 102 -15.26 -1.55 3.35
CA ASN A 102 -15.98 -1.27 2.12
C ASN A 102 -15.12 -1.51 0.87
N LYS A 103 -14.55 -2.71 0.72
CA LYS A 103 -13.75 -3.12 -0.45
C LYS A 103 -14.49 -3.06 -1.79
N GLY A 104 -15.76 -2.66 -1.81
CA GLY A 104 -16.58 -2.53 -3.01
C GLY A 104 -16.46 -1.19 -3.72
N ASP A 105 -15.62 -0.27 -3.24
CA ASP A 105 -15.43 1.07 -3.79
C ASP A 105 -16.73 1.87 -3.96
N SER A 106 -17.81 1.49 -3.28
CA SER A 106 -19.13 2.09 -3.52
C SER A 106 -19.19 3.56 -3.09
N ILE A 107 -18.47 3.93 -2.02
CA ILE A 107 -18.30 5.33 -1.62
C ILE A 107 -17.40 6.10 -2.60
N ASN A 108 -16.36 5.43 -3.12
CA ASN A 108 -15.51 5.99 -4.16
C ASN A 108 -16.32 6.22 -5.44
N ALA A 109 -17.26 5.35 -5.81
CA ALA A 109 -18.15 5.58 -6.96
C ALA A 109 -18.98 6.88 -6.83
N VAL A 110 -19.39 7.26 -5.61
CA VAL A 110 -20.02 8.56 -5.35
C VAL A 110 -19.00 9.69 -5.50
N LEU A 111 -17.83 9.58 -4.87
CA LEU A 111 -16.78 10.62 -4.90
C LEU A 111 -16.20 10.86 -6.29
N GLU A 112 -16.04 9.81 -7.10
CA GLU A 112 -15.49 9.87 -8.44
C GLU A 112 -16.44 10.63 -9.38
N SER A 113 -17.75 10.58 -9.10
CA SER A 113 -18.74 11.45 -9.77
C SER A 113 -18.50 12.94 -9.51
N PHE A 114 -17.72 13.28 -8.48
CA PHE A 114 -17.28 14.64 -8.14
C PHE A 114 -15.76 14.85 -8.36
N GLY A 115 -15.06 13.90 -8.98
CA GLY A 115 -13.63 14.02 -9.26
C GLY A 115 -12.69 13.73 -8.11
N LEU A 116 -13.17 13.03 -7.09
CA LEU A 116 -12.42 12.73 -5.87
C LEU A 116 -12.45 11.23 -5.59
N ARG A 117 -11.54 10.75 -4.76
CA ARG A 117 -11.58 9.40 -4.19
C ARG A 117 -10.84 9.36 -2.87
N PHE A 118 -11.24 8.46 -1.98
CA PHE A 118 -10.44 8.11 -0.81
C PHE A 118 -9.36 7.11 -1.19
N GLU A 119 -8.21 7.25 -0.54
CA GLU A 119 -7.08 6.34 -0.64
C GLU A 119 -6.55 6.05 0.77
N GLU A 120 -6.04 4.83 0.95
CA GLU A 120 -5.46 4.39 2.21
C GLU A 120 -4.16 5.17 2.52
N LEU A 121 -4.02 5.66 3.75
CA LEU A 121 -2.74 6.18 4.22
C LEU A 121 -1.81 5.01 4.54
N LEU A 122 -0.68 4.92 3.83
CA LEU A 122 0.26 3.80 3.95
C LEU A 122 1.33 4.02 5.04
N ASN A 123 1.45 5.22 5.60
CA ASN A 123 2.43 5.55 6.64
C ASN A 123 1.74 5.68 8.00
N TYR A 124 2.54 5.75 9.07
CA TYR A 124 2.01 6.03 10.41
C TYR A 124 1.05 7.23 10.42
N PRO A 125 -0.20 7.03 10.89
CA PRO A 125 -1.22 8.06 10.84
C PRO A 125 -0.84 9.23 11.75
N PRO A 126 -0.87 10.48 11.27
CA PRO A 126 -0.66 11.61 12.14
C PRO A 126 -1.84 11.73 13.12
N GLU A 127 -1.56 12.11 14.36
CA GLU A 127 -2.61 12.29 15.36
C GLU A 127 -3.20 13.71 15.36
N GLN A 128 -2.53 14.63 14.69
CA GLN A 128 -2.89 16.05 14.68
C GLN A 128 -2.69 16.65 13.30
N VAL A 129 -3.54 17.62 12.97
CA VAL A 129 -3.41 18.42 11.75
C VAL A 129 -3.35 19.89 12.11
N LEU A 130 -2.26 20.52 11.68
CA LEU A 130 -1.98 21.95 11.86
C LEU A 130 -2.01 22.71 10.53
N ASN A 131 -1.88 22.01 9.40
CA ASN A 131 -1.86 22.63 8.08
C ASN A 131 -3.30 22.83 7.57
N LEU A 132 -3.90 23.94 8.01
CA LEU A 132 -5.25 24.38 7.66
C LEU A 132 -5.15 25.58 6.71
N LEU A 133 -5.78 25.46 5.54
CA LEU A 133 -5.86 26.54 4.57
C LEU A 133 -7.06 27.44 4.87
N PRO A 134 -6.99 28.76 4.60
CA PRO A 134 -8.09 29.68 4.89
C PRO A 134 -9.35 29.31 4.12
N HIS A 135 -10.40 28.97 4.87
CA HIS A 135 -11.75 28.69 4.39
C HIS A 135 -12.73 28.94 5.54
N TYR A 136 -14.03 29.17 5.27
CA TYR A 136 -15.00 29.30 6.37
C TYR A 136 -14.93 28.10 7.35
N LEU A 137 -14.69 26.91 6.79
CA LEU A 137 -14.54 25.67 7.55
C LEU A 137 -13.37 25.68 8.55
N SER A 138 -12.27 26.38 8.26
CA SER A 138 -11.10 26.49 9.13
C SER A 138 -11.11 27.72 10.06
N SER A 139 -12.15 28.54 10.03
CA SER A 139 -12.24 29.72 10.93
C SER A 139 -12.26 29.30 12.40
N GLU A 140 -11.35 29.89 13.20
CA GLU A 140 -11.07 29.57 14.60
C GLU A 140 -10.63 28.11 14.84
N VAL A 141 -10.21 27.42 13.79
CA VAL A 141 -9.62 26.07 13.87
C VAL A 141 -8.12 26.24 13.68
N SER A 142 -7.35 26.00 14.74
CA SER A 142 -5.89 26.04 14.70
C SER A 142 -5.27 24.64 14.67
N GLN A 143 -6.03 23.65 15.16
CA GLN A 143 -5.56 22.29 15.32
C GLN A 143 -6.75 21.32 15.33
N LEU A 144 -6.57 20.20 14.64
CA LEU A 144 -7.49 19.05 14.70
C LEU A 144 -6.81 17.87 15.38
N LYS A 145 -7.58 17.09 16.15
CA LYS A 145 -7.16 15.78 16.65
C LYS A 145 -7.83 14.72 15.77
N ILE A 146 -7.04 13.86 15.15
CA ILE A 146 -7.51 12.82 14.23
C ILE A 146 -6.95 11.45 14.64
N LYS A 147 -7.50 10.38 14.09
CA LYS A 147 -7.02 9.00 14.30
C LYS A 147 -7.29 8.16 13.05
N GLU A 148 -6.30 7.43 12.54
CA GLU A 148 -6.48 6.52 11.39
C GLU A 148 -7.11 7.19 10.14
N PRO A 149 -6.62 8.37 9.71
CA PRO A 149 -7.19 9.05 8.56
C PRO A 149 -6.96 8.28 7.25
N VAL A 150 -7.88 8.48 6.30
CA VAL A 150 -7.62 8.29 4.87
C VAL A 150 -7.29 9.64 4.24
N TYR A 151 -6.74 9.62 3.03
CA TYR A 151 -6.52 10.84 2.28
C TYR A 151 -7.39 10.91 1.04
N ILE A 152 -7.61 12.13 0.57
CA ILE A 152 -8.46 12.44 -0.58
C ILE A 152 -7.53 12.72 -1.77
N LYS A 153 -7.74 11.99 -2.86
CA LYS A 153 -7.03 12.18 -4.12
C LYS A 153 -7.94 12.83 -5.14
N THR A 154 -7.45 13.89 -5.77
CA THR A 154 -8.15 14.56 -6.89
C THR A 154 -7.83 13.84 -8.20
N LEU A 155 -8.87 13.55 -8.98
CA LEU A 155 -8.74 12.89 -10.27
C LEU A 155 -8.40 13.90 -11.38
N PRO A 156 -7.40 13.63 -12.24
CA PRO A 156 -6.89 14.60 -13.22
C PRO A 156 -7.88 14.98 -14.34
N ASN A 157 -8.99 14.25 -14.48
CA ASN A 157 -9.99 14.47 -15.54
C ASN A 157 -11.39 14.77 -14.98
N SER A 158 -11.49 15.39 -13.80
CA SER A 158 -12.79 15.69 -13.21
C SER A 158 -13.53 16.82 -13.95
N SER A 159 -14.85 16.72 -14.02
CA SER A 159 -15.73 17.81 -14.49
C SER A 159 -15.83 18.97 -13.48
N TYR A 160 -15.18 18.85 -12.32
CA TYR A 160 -15.26 19.79 -11.20
C TYR A 160 -13.86 20.27 -10.82
N PRO A 161 -13.34 21.32 -11.50
CA PRO A 161 -11.97 21.79 -11.32
C PRO A 161 -11.75 22.55 -10.00
N ASN A 162 -12.82 22.98 -9.33
CA ASN A 162 -12.75 23.86 -8.16
C ASN A 162 -13.01 23.07 -6.87
N VAL A 163 -12.03 22.26 -6.47
CA VAL A 163 -12.04 21.60 -5.15
C VAL A 163 -11.20 22.43 -4.20
N ASP A 164 -11.82 22.95 -3.14
CA ASP A 164 -11.16 23.70 -2.08
C ASP A 164 -10.51 22.72 -1.10
N ILE A 165 -9.18 22.67 -1.09
CA ILE A 165 -8.41 21.95 -0.07
C ILE A 165 -8.38 22.79 1.19
N ILE A 166 -8.80 22.21 2.33
CA ILE A 166 -8.94 22.95 3.60
C ILE A 166 -7.95 22.44 4.63
N ALA A 167 -7.67 21.13 4.64
CA ALA A 167 -6.69 20.54 5.55
C ALA A 167 -5.85 19.49 4.81
N THR A 168 -4.57 19.43 5.11
CA THR A 168 -3.66 18.39 4.63
C THR A 168 -2.98 17.69 5.79
N LEU A 169 -2.69 16.40 5.62
CA LEU A 169 -1.94 15.60 6.57
C LEU A 169 -0.51 16.15 6.67
N PRO A 170 0.06 16.25 7.89
CA PRO A 170 1.47 16.58 8.06
C PRO A 170 2.36 15.52 7.38
N ASP A 171 3.61 15.91 7.12
CA ASP A 171 4.69 15.12 6.49
C ASP A 171 4.45 14.72 5.02
N THR A 172 3.24 14.28 4.68
CA THR A 172 2.87 13.82 3.33
C THR A 172 2.26 14.91 2.45
N GLY A 173 1.67 15.95 3.05
CA GLY A 173 0.92 16.99 2.32
C GLY A 173 -0.35 16.49 1.64
N LYS A 174 -0.76 15.23 1.87
CA LYS A 174 -1.95 14.62 1.28
C LYS A 174 -3.22 15.26 1.85
N THR A 175 -4.24 15.47 1.02
CA THR A 175 -5.49 16.14 1.42
C THR A 175 -6.27 15.32 2.43
N LEU A 176 -6.67 15.94 3.55
CA LEU A 176 -7.55 15.33 4.56
C LEU A 176 -8.98 15.84 4.46
N LEU A 177 -9.16 17.14 4.25
CA LEU A 177 -10.46 17.80 4.20
C LEU A 177 -10.55 18.62 2.93
N ALA A 178 -11.60 18.38 2.16
CA ALA A 178 -11.92 19.11 0.94
C ALA A 178 -13.38 19.55 0.94
N ALA A 179 -13.68 20.67 0.28
CA ALA A 179 -15.02 21.11 -0.03
C ALA A 179 -15.15 21.43 -1.52
N LEU A 180 -16.35 21.31 -2.07
CA LEU A 180 -16.65 21.73 -3.43
C LEU A 180 -18.11 22.16 -3.57
N GLU A 181 -18.35 23.09 -4.47
CA GLU A 181 -19.69 23.47 -4.90
C GLU A 181 -20.01 22.86 -6.27
N VAL A 182 -21.13 22.16 -6.39
CA VAL A 182 -21.64 21.54 -7.62
C VAL A 182 -22.62 22.50 -8.29
N PRO A 183 -22.28 23.10 -9.44
CA PRO A 183 -23.13 24.10 -10.07
C PRO A 183 -24.53 23.57 -10.42
N ASN A 184 -25.55 24.41 -10.18
CA ASN A 184 -26.93 24.23 -10.64
C ASN A 184 -27.54 25.64 -10.85
N ASP A 185 -28.44 25.76 -11.83
CA ASP A 185 -29.11 27.00 -12.25
C ASP A 185 -29.69 27.84 -11.10
N ASN A 186 -30.23 27.18 -10.05
CA ASN A 186 -30.88 27.86 -8.94
C ASN A 186 -29.98 28.04 -7.71
N GLN A 187 -29.30 26.95 -7.32
CA GLN A 187 -28.47 26.88 -6.13
C GLN A 187 -27.44 25.77 -6.32
N SER A 188 -26.15 26.08 -6.23
CA SER A 188 -25.08 25.08 -6.28
C SER A 188 -25.23 24.12 -5.10
N GLY A 189 -25.11 22.81 -5.33
CA GLY A 189 -25.00 21.83 -4.25
C GLY A 189 -23.66 21.95 -3.53
N ARG A 190 -23.57 21.53 -2.28
CA ARG A 190 -22.34 21.62 -1.48
C ARG A 190 -21.88 20.25 -1.03
N VAL A 191 -20.63 19.88 -1.26
CA VAL A 191 -20.05 18.63 -0.78
C VAL A 191 -18.86 18.92 0.12
N VAL A 192 -18.85 18.33 1.30
CA VAL A 192 -17.67 18.25 2.17
C VAL A 192 -17.20 16.80 2.22
N ILE A 193 -15.91 16.59 1.99
CA ILE A 193 -15.27 15.28 2.07
C ILE A 193 -14.21 15.34 3.16
N LEU A 194 -14.27 14.40 4.09
CA LEU A 194 -13.37 14.35 5.23
C LEU A 194 -12.80 12.93 5.40
N GLY A 195 -11.48 12.80 5.29
CA GLY A 195 -10.77 11.54 5.52
C GLY A 195 -10.59 11.16 6.99
N ASN A 196 -11.47 11.63 7.89
CA ASN A 196 -11.49 11.20 9.28
C ASN A 196 -12.87 11.39 9.93
N TYR A 197 -13.74 10.37 9.89
CA TYR A 197 -15.06 10.49 10.52
C TYR A 197 -14.98 10.54 12.07
N LEU A 198 -13.93 9.98 12.67
CA LEU A 198 -13.76 9.90 14.13
C LEU A 198 -13.74 11.28 14.80
N ILE A 199 -13.40 12.37 14.10
CA ILE A 199 -13.47 13.74 14.68
C ILE A 199 -14.87 14.09 15.20
N PHE A 200 -15.90 13.42 14.68
CA PHE A 200 -17.30 13.63 15.05
C PHE A 200 -17.74 12.76 16.22
N SER A 201 -16.95 11.77 16.63
CA SER A 201 -17.33 10.89 17.73
C SER A 201 -17.26 11.59 19.07
N ASN A 202 -18.04 11.08 20.02
CA ASN A 202 -18.08 11.61 21.37
C ASN A 202 -16.70 11.73 22.03
N LYS A 203 -15.73 10.88 21.66
CA LYS A 203 -14.38 10.90 22.20
C LYS A 203 -13.53 12.06 21.66
N TYR A 204 -13.69 12.42 20.38
CA TYR A 204 -12.81 13.38 19.71
C TYR A 204 -13.47 14.71 19.38
N ILE A 205 -14.81 14.83 19.44
CA ILE A 205 -15.49 16.08 19.12
C ILE A 205 -14.99 17.25 19.98
N ASP A 206 -14.68 17.01 21.25
CA ASP A 206 -14.13 18.02 22.17
C ASP A 206 -12.61 18.10 22.19
N ALA A 207 -11.92 17.29 21.39
CA ALA A 207 -10.47 17.35 21.30
C ALA A 207 -10.02 18.49 20.37
N SER A 208 -9.11 19.34 20.86
CA SER A 208 -8.57 20.48 20.09
C SER A 208 -9.69 21.41 19.58
N ASN A 209 -9.79 21.66 18.26
CA ASN A 209 -10.85 22.48 17.67
C ASN A 209 -11.86 21.67 16.83
N ASN A 210 -11.97 20.35 17.07
CA ASN A 210 -12.84 19.47 16.28
C ASN A 210 -14.33 19.90 16.29
N ARG A 211 -14.88 20.26 17.47
CA ARG A 211 -16.24 20.79 17.60
C ARG A 211 -16.47 22.03 16.75
N LYS A 212 -15.50 22.96 16.79
CA LYS A 212 -15.59 24.19 15.98
C LYS A 212 -15.61 23.86 14.49
N LEU A 213 -14.75 22.96 14.04
CA LEU A 213 -14.77 22.47 12.66
C LEU A 213 -16.13 21.85 12.31
N ALA A 214 -16.69 20.98 13.16
CA ALA A 214 -18.00 20.38 12.94
C ALA A 214 -19.09 21.46 12.79
N SER A 215 -19.15 22.43 13.71
CA SER A 215 -20.09 23.55 13.61
C SER A 215 -19.91 24.35 12.30
N ASN A 216 -18.67 24.59 11.87
CA ASN A 216 -18.41 25.27 10.61
C ASN A 216 -18.90 24.43 9.41
N ILE A 217 -18.65 23.12 9.40
CA ILE A 217 -19.10 22.18 8.36
C ILE A 217 -20.62 22.24 8.21
N PHE A 218 -21.37 22.07 9.29
CA PHE A 218 -22.82 22.08 9.24
C PHE A 218 -23.39 23.45 8.84
N ASN A 219 -22.81 24.56 9.33
CA ASN A 219 -23.23 25.89 8.90
C ASN A 219 -22.95 26.14 7.40
N TRP A 220 -21.80 25.68 6.89
CA TRP A 220 -21.47 25.81 5.48
C TRP A 220 -22.41 24.98 4.61
N LEU A 221 -22.62 23.70 4.95
CA LEU A 221 -23.54 22.82 4.23
C LEU A 221 -24.99 23.32 4.27
N ALA A 222 -25.38 24.06 5.31
CA ALA A 222 -26.70 24.67 5.44
C ALA A 222 -26.82 26.09 4.83
N TYR A 223 -25.80 26.57 4.11
CA TYR A 223 -25.75 27.94 3.54
C TYR A 223 -25.90 29.07 4.59
N LYS A 224 -25.47 28.79 5.83
CA LYS A 224 -25.48 29.76 6.94
C LYS A 224 -24.15 30.49 7.13
N ASN A 225 -23.11 30.08 6.43
CA ASN A 225 -21.81 30.75 6.48
C ASN A 225 -21.92 32.23 6.09
N LEU A 226 -21.18 33.08 6.78
CA LEU A 226 -21.26 34.54 6.61
C LEU A 226 -20.48 35.00 5.38
N LEU A 227 -19.26 34.48 5.26
CA LEU A 227 -18.32 34.73 4.18
C LEU A 227 -17.54 33.44 3.95
N ASP A 228 -17.10 33.24 2.71
CA ASP A 228 -16.07 32.26 2.37
C ASP A 228 -14.75 32.99 2.13
N CYS A 229 -13.67 32.37 2.59
CA CYS A 229 -12.31 32.80 2.31
C CYS A 229 -11.67 31.74 1.43
N CYS A 230 -10.95 32.16 0.40
CA CYS A 230 -10.20 31.24 -0.44
C CYS A 230 -9.03 31.97 -1.10
N ASP A 231 -8.21 31.23 -1.84
CA ASP A 231 -7.11 31.79 -2.64
C ASP A 231 -6.11 32.62 -1.83
N ALA A 232 -5.88 32.25 -0.56
CA ALA A 232 -4.87 32.89 0.27
C ALA A 232 -3.49 32.60 -0.34
N THR A 233 -2.78 33.67 -0.69
CA THR A 233 -1.51 33.60 -1.44
C THR A 233 -0.50 34.55 -0.82
N ILE A 234 0.67 33.99 -0.51
CA ILE A 234 1.91 34.72 -0.24
C ILE A 234 3.04 33.92 -0.87
N LEU A 235 4.15 34.59 -1.19
CA LEU A 235 5.36 33.88 -1.53
C LEU A 235 5.85 33.09 -0.31
N SER A 236 6.00 31.77 -0.45
CA SER A 236 6.52 30.90 0.61
C SER A 236 7.94 31.30 1.06
N LYS A 237 8.65 32.07 0.22
CA LYS A 237 9.91 32.73 0.54
C LYS A 237 9.79 34.21 0.20
N VAL A 238 10.02 35.08 1.17
CA VAL A 238 10.10 36.53 0.95
C VAL A 238 11.53 36.97 1.12
N VAL A 239 12.04 37.73 0.17
CA VAL A 239 13.41 38.21 0.24
C VAL A 239 13.51 39.28 1.32
N TYR A 240 14.60 39.20 2.09
CA TYR A 240 14.94 40.17 3.13
C TYR A 240 14.76 41.61 2.66
N ARG A 241 13.96 42.39 3.41
CA ARG A 241 13.61 43.79 3.14
C ARG A 241 12.92 44.08 1.79
N GLN A 242 12.54 43.06 1.04
CA GLN A 242 11.70 43.25 -0.14
C GLN A 242 10.24 43.12 0.26
N SER A 243 9.40 43.91 -0.38
CA SER A 243 7.95 43.81 -0.25
C SER A 243 7.43 42.56 -0.94
N ALA A 244 6.59 41.80 -0.25
CA ALA A 244 5.74 40.76 -0.83
C ALA A 244 4.27 41.16 -0.69
N GLU A 245 3.45 40.70 -1.62
CA GLU A 245 2.00 40.83 -1.53
C GLU A 245 1.45 39.58 -0.85
N PHE A 246 0.68 39.78 0.23
CA PHE A 246 -0.25 38.79 0.73
C PHE A 246 -1.63 39.12 0.16
N SER A 247 -2.30 38.14 -0.46
CA SER A 247 -3.66 38.32 -0.94
C SER A 247 -4.59 37.20 -0.48
N ILE A 248 -5.87 37.51 -0.31
CA ILE A 248 -6.92 36.55 0.02
C ILE A 248 -8.21 36.99 -0.67
N ALA A 249 -8.98 36.03 -1.17
CA ALA A 249 -10.30 36.32 -1.70
C ALA A 249 -11.37 36.08 -0.64
N ILE A 250 -12.33 37.01 -0.59
CA ILE A 250 -13.50 36.95 0.28
C ILE A 250 -14.73 36.92 -0.61
N ALA A 251 -15.55 35.89 -0.45
CA ALA A 251 -16.80 35.72 -1.18
C ALA A 251 -17.99 35.84 -0.22
N ASN A 252 -19.04 36.52 -0.67
CA ASN A 252 -20.32 36.57 0.01
C ASN A 252 -21.24 35.50 -0.57
N PRO A 253 -21.47 34.37 0.14
CA PRO A 253 -22.31 33.29 -0.37
C PRO A 253 -23.81 33.66 -0.40
N LYS A 254 -24.20 34.74 0.31
CA LYS A 254 -25.60 35.15 0.46
C LYS A 254 -26.04 36.03 -0.70
N SER A 255 -27.34 36.05 -0.99
CA SER A 255 -27.92 36.96 -1.98
C SER A 255 -27.99 38.42 -1.51
N GLN A 256 -27.91 38.66 -0.20
CA GLN A 256 -27.93 39.99 0.39
C GLN A 256 -26.52 40.59 0.38
N ARG A 257 -26.44 41.92 0.21
CA ARG A 257 -25.17 42.64 0.34
C ARG A 257 -24.72 42.69 1.79
N LEU A 258 -23.41 42.67 2.02
CA LEU A 258 -22.80 42.93 3.33
C LEU A 258 -22.16 44.32 3.30
N GLU A 259 -22.15 45.02 4.43
CA GLU A 259 -21.61 46.37 4.55
C GLU A 259 -20.54 46.44 5.65
N ASN A 260 -19.62 47.40 5.52
CA ASN A 260 -18.66 47.79 6.57
C ASN A 260 -17.80 46.64 7.15
N ILE A 261 -17.45 45.64 6.34
CA ILE A 261 -16.58 44.54 6.76
C ILE A 261 -15.17 45.10 7.02
N THR A 262 -14.57 44.75 8.16
CA THR A 262 -13.20 45.15 8.50
C THR A 262 -12.29 43.93 8.52
N CYS A 263 -11.11 44.03 7.92
CA CYS A 263 -10.14 42.96 7.83
C CYS A 263 -8.80 43.45 8.39
N THR A 264 -8.29 42.76 9.42
CA THR A 264 -7.06 43.14 10.14
C THR A 264 -6.01 42.05 9.97
N LEU A 265 -4.86 42.40 9.38
CA LEU A 265 -3.71 41.52 9.19
C LEU A 265 -2.62 41.85 10.22
N GLU A 266 -2.14 40.82 10.92
CA GLU A 266 -1.12 40.95 11.98
C GLU A 266 0.05 39.98 11.74
N SER A 267 1.21 40.27 12.34
CA SER A 267 2.41 39.41 12.31
C SER A 267 2.97 39.22 13.72
N ASP A 268 3.50 38.02 13.98
CA ASP A 268 4.16 37.65 15.23
C ASP A 268 5.69 37.90 15.24
N THR A 269 6.28 38.30 14.10
CA THR A 269 7.73 38.26 13.84
C THR A 269 8.31 39.60 13.35
N ASN A 270 7.67 40.72 13.71
CA ASN A 270 8.05 42.09 13.30
C ASN A 270 8.04 42.31 11.77
N VAL A 271 7.19 41.59 11.04
CA VAL A 271 6.94 41.91 9.63
C VAL A 271 6.26 43.27 9.54
N LEU A 272 6.81 44.18 8.76
CA LEU A 272 6.19 45.48 8.51
C LEU A 272 5.02 45.28 7.54
N ILE A 273 3.79 45.52 8.01
CA ILE A 273 2.57 45.45 7.19
C ILE A 273 2.15 46.87 6.82
N GLN A 274 2.14 47.18 5.53
CA GLN A 274 1.59 48.45 5.05
C GLN A 274 0.06 48.39 5.13
N GLU A 275 -0.55 49.34 5.85
CA GLU A 275 -2.00 49.43 6.08
C GLU A 275 -2.61 48.10 6.60
N PRO A 276 -2.31 47.69 7.85
CA PRO A 276 -2.76 46.41 8.39
C PRO A 276 -4.28 46.25 8.41
N ILE A 277 -5.04 47.35 8.44
CA ILE A 277 -6.51 47.36 8.45
C ILE A 277 -7.06 47.75 7.07
N LYS A 278 -7.83 46.85 6.45
CA LYS A 278 -8.60 47.10 5.22
C LYS A 278 -10.10 47.12 5.54
N LYS A 279 -10.85 48.06 4.96
CA LYS A 279 -12.31 48.17 5.12
C LYS A 279 -13.01 47.95 3.78
N ILE A 280 -13.92 46.99 3.71
CA ILE A 280 -14.80 46.77 2.56
C ILE A 280 -16.12 47.49 2.85
N ARG A 281 -16.39 48.58 2.11
CA ARG A 281 -17.62 49.37 2.28
C ARG A 281 -18.87 48.53 2.02
N PHE A 282 -18.87 47.77 0.92
CA PHE A 282 -19.94 46.84 0.59
C PHE A 282 -19.39 45.64 -0.21
N LEU A 283 -19.96 44.46 0.00
CA LEU A 283 -19.70 43.25 -0.77
C LEU A 283 -21.05 42.75 -1.34
N PRO A 284 -21.26 42.78 -2.66
CA PRO A 284 -22.51 42.35 -3.28
C PRO A 284 -22.90 40.92 -2.90
N GLY A 285 -24.19 40.62 -2.95
CA GLY A 285 -24.66 39.25 -2.80
C GLY A 285 -24.14 38.35 -3.91
N LYS A 286 -23.68 37.14 -3.57
CA LYS A 286 -22.94 36.23 -4.47
C LYS A 286 -21.69 36.87 -5.09
N GLY A 287 -21.20 37.98 -4.51
CA GLY A 287 -20.04 38.72 -4.96
C GLY A 287 -18.76 38.20 -4.33
N LYS A 288 -17.63 38.40 -5.03
CA LYS A 288 -16.28 38.09 -4.55
C LYS A 288 -15.42 39.34 -4.64
N THR A 289 -14.56 39.56 -3.66
CA THR A 289 -13.54 40.63 -3.67
C THR A 289 -12.19 40.05 -3.26
N GLN A 290 -11.11 40.64 -3.77
CA GLN A 290 -9.74 40.26 -3.41
C GLN A 290 -9.13 41.35 -2.55
N LEU A 291 -8.63 40.99 -1.37
CA LEU A 291 -7.86 41.87 -0.50
C LEU A 291 -6.37 41.61 -0.68
N ARG A 292 -5.58 42.68 -0.57
CA ARG A 292 -4.13 42.66 -0.76
C ARG A 292 -3.44 43.53 0.29
N TRP A 293 -2.37 43.02 0.89
CA TRP A 293 -1.48 43.72 1.80
C TRP A 293 -0.05 43.63 1.31
N THR A 294 0.74 44.69 1.55
CA THR A 294 2.18 44.65 1.32
C THR A 294 2.89 44.36 2.64
N VAL A 295 3.67 43.28 2.68
CA VAL A 295 4.40 42.81 3.84
C VAL A 295 5.91 42.87 3.56
N ILE A 296 6.71 43.35 4.52
CA ILE A 296 8.17 43.52 4.36
C ILE A 296 8.88 42.88 5.56
N PRO A 297 9.52 41.71 5.41
CA PRO A 297 10.22 41.08 6.51
C PRO A 297 11.51 41.82 6.85
N GLN A 298 11.75 42.01 8.14
CA GLN A 298 12.90 42.76 8.66
C GLN A 298 14.00 41.86 9.24
N GLN A 299 13.76 40.54 9.29
CA GLN A 299 14.65 39.54 9.89
C GLN A 299 14.65 38.26 9.04
N LEU A 300 15.82 37.63 8.87
CA LEU A 300 15.96 36.32 8.20
C LEU A 300 15.37 35.20 9.08
N GLY A 301 14.65 34.22 8.50
CA GLY A 301 14.01 33.11 9.25
C GLY A 301 12.52 32.91 8.94
N GLN A 302 11.80 32.05 9.69
CA GLN A 302 10.36 31.80 9.51
C GLN A 302 9.48 32.96 10.02
N GLN A 303 8.35 33.22 9.37
CA GLN A 303 7.42 34.32 9.64
C GLN A 303 5.95 33.84 9.54
N THR A 304 5.05 34.33 10.40
CA THR A 304 3.61 33.99 10.39
C THR A 304 2.74 35.24 10.26
N LEU A 305 1.61 35.11 9.56
CA LEU A 305 0.55 36.11 9.46
C LEU A 305 -0.77 35.60 10.06
N ARG A 306 -1.55 36.50 10.67
CA ARG A 306 -2.89 36.25 11.25
C ARG A 306 -3.92 37.17 10.62
N LEU A 307 -5.13 36.67 10.37
CA LEU A 307 -6.23 37.46 9.80
C LEU A 307 -7.48 37.40 10.68
N THR A 308 -8.01 38.56 11.02
CA THR A 308 -9.32 38.73 11.67
C THR A 308 -10.25 39.48 10.72
N ILE A 309 -11.47 38.96 10.50
CA ILE A 309 -12.51 39.57 9.67
C ILE A 309 -13.73 39.87 10.53
N ASP A 310 -13.99 41.14 10.80
CA ASP A 310 -15.14 41.60 11.56
C ASP A 310 -16.28 41.96 10.62
N ILE A 311 -17.44 41.32 10.82
CA ILE A 311 -18.66 41.51 10.03
C ILE A 311 -19.71 42.15 10.94
N PRO A 312 -20.07 43.42 10.71
CA PRO A 312 -21.15 44.04 11.47
C PRO A 312 -22.49 43.40 11.10
N GLU A 313 -23.29 43.06 12.11
CA GLU A 313 -24.64 42.55 11.92
C GLU A 313 -25.56 43.69 11.43
N SER A 314 -26.32 43.46 10.36
CA SER A 314 -27.23 44.47 9.79
C SER A 314 -28.51 44.58 10.63
N ASP A 315 -28.54 45.56 11.55
CA ASP A 315 -29.68 46.20 12.24
C ASP A 315 -30.98 45.40 12.53
N ASN A 316 -31.21 45.13 13.83
CA ASN A 316 -32.43 45.50 14.59
C ASN A 316 -32.51 44.85 16.00
N SER A 317 -31.55 44.04 16.43
CA SER A 317 -31.49 43.55 17.81
C SER A 317 -30.61 44.46 18.67
N GLU A 318 -31.11 44.89 19.83
CA GLU A 318 -30.51 45.85 20.79
C GLU A 318 -29.13 45.46 21.40
N ILE A 319 -28.39 44.54 20.78
CA ILE A 319 -27.06 44.11 21.22
C ILE A 319 -26.14 44.12 20.00
N ASN A 320 -25.15 45.02 19.99
CA ASN A 320 -24.08 45.13 18.98
C ASN A 320 -23.19 43.86 18.99
N LYS A 321 -23.68 42.73 18.51
CA LYS A 321 -22.86 41.52 18.36
C LYS A 321 -22.16 41.57 17.00
N THR A 322 -20.85 41.73 17.02
CA THR A 322 -20.02 41.58 15.81
C THR A 322 -19.68 40.12 15.64
N SER A 323 -20.04 39.54 14.50
CA SER A 323 -19.56 38.21 14.14
C SER A 323 -18.17 38.34 13.50
N SER A 324 -17.20 37.55 13.96
CA SER A 324 -15.84 37.59 13.44
C SER A 324 -15.39 36.22 12.91
N LEU A 325 -14.55 36.23 11.89
CA LEU A 325 -13.79 35.07 11.43
C LEU A 325 -12.32 35.27 11.79
N PHE A 326 -11.64 34.21 12.24
CA PHE A 326 -10.26 34.29 12.70
C PHE A 326 -9.41 33.16 12.14
N PHE A 327 -8.24 33.51 11.60
CA PHE A 327 -7.28 32.58 11.00
C PHE A 327 -5.90 32.76 11.66
N ALA A 328 -5.51 31.82 12.53
CA ALA A 328 -4.33 31.94 13.40
C ALA A 328 -2.99 31.62 12.72
N PRO A 329 -2.99 30.77 11.69
CA PRO A 329 -2.16 31.09 10.54
C PRO A 329 -3.08 31.31 9.35
N VAL A 330 -3.12 32.54 8.84
CA VAL A 330 -3.69 32.79 7.50
C VAL A 330 -2.65 32.50 6.42
N ALA A 331 -1.35 32.67 6.75
CA ALA A 331 -0.22 32.40 5.87
C ALA A 331 1.09 32.26 6.68
N GLN A 332 2.05 31.52 6.14
CA GLN A 332 3.41 31.35 6.67
C GLN A 332 4.44 31.48 5.54
N PHE A 333 5.60 32.10 5.82
CA PHE A 333 6.66 32.29 4.83
C PHE A 333 8.06 32.42 5.44
N GLN A 334 9.09 32.00 4.70
CA GLN A 334 10.49 32.12 5.11
C GLN A 334 11.14 33.40 4.56
N CYS A 335 11.67 34.25 5.44
CA CYS A 335 12.54 35.35 5.06
C CYS A 335 13.96 34.86 4.75
N VAL A 336 14.39 35.03 3.51
CA VAL A 336 15.69 34.56 3.01
C VAL A 336 16.54 35.74 2.56
N PRO A 337 17.88 35.66 2.64
CA PRO A 337 18.70 36.63 1.94
C PRO A 337 18.36 36.57 0.45
N ASP A 338 18.64 37.65 -0.29
CA ASP A 338 18.43 37.65 -1.74
C ASP A 338 19.53 36.87 -2.47
N ALA A 339 19.71 35.63 -2.00
CA ALA A 339 20.86 34.81 -2.26
C ALA A 339 20.53 33.33 -2.04
N GLU A 340 20.97 32.51 -2.98
CA GLU A 340 20.86 31.07 -2.85
C GLU A 340 22.21 30.48 -2.53
N PHE A 341 22.24 29.68 -1.47
CA PHE A 341 23.40 28.91 -1.09
C PHE A 341 23.14 27.44 -1.19
N ASP A 342 24.14 26.75 -1.69
CA ASP A 342 24.08 25.31 -1.67
C ASP A 342 25.45 24.70 -1.65
N LEU A 343 25.49 23.45 -1.23
CA LEU A 343 26.53 22.51 -1.53
C LEU A 343 25.88 21.35 -2.25
N VAL A 344 26.12 21.27 -3.55
CA VAL A 344 25.41 20.32 -4.40
C VAL A 344 26.34 19.26 -4.87
N PHE A 345 25.97 18.02 -4.62
CA PHE A 345 26.70 16.86 -5.08
C PHE A 345 26.17 16.36 -6.42
N LEU A 346 26.50 16.97 -7.54
CA LEU A 346 25.86 16.67 -8.82
C LEU A 346 26.40 15.37 -9.44
N ASN A 347 25.62 14.34 -9.69
CA ASN A 347 26.00 13.17 -10.48
C ASN A 347 26.44 13.55 -11.91
N PHE A 348 26.84 12.57 -12.72
CA PHE A 348 27.30 12.76 -14.12
C PHE A 348 26.29 13.45 -15.06
N GLN A 349 25.01 13.48 -14.68
CA GLN A 349 23.95 14.20 -15.41
C GLN A 349 23.76 15.63 -14.88
N GLY A 350 24.47 16.03 -13.83
CA GLY A 350 24.29 17.32 -13.15
C GLY A 350 23.26 17.28 -12.01
N ASN A 351 22.92 16.11 -11.46
CA ASN A 351 21.85 15.95 -10.45
C ASN A 351 22.40 15.75 -9.03
N ALA A 352 21.96 16.54 -8.07
CA ALA A 352 22.39 16.41 -6.66
C ALA A 352 22.22 14.98 -6.06
N GLN A 353 23.23 14.45 -5.34
CA GLN A 353 23.26 13.12 -4.70
C GLN A 353 24.15 13.05 -3.43
N GLU A 354 23.56 12.80 -2.25
CA GLU A 354 24.28 12.62 -0.97
C GLU A 354 24.63 11.17 -0.66
N ILE A 355 23.83 10.24 -1.14
CA ILE A 355 24.20 8.84 -1.15
C ILE A 355 24.63 8.55 -2.56
N VAL A 356 25.84 8.07 -2.66
CA VAL A 356 26.44 7.76 -3.93
C VAL A 356 26.72 6.28 -3.92
N GLU A 357 26.50 5.66 -5.05
CA GLU A 357 26.98 4.32 -5.20
C GLU A 357 28.48 4.43 -5.45
N THR A 358 29.25 3.60 -4.74
CA THR A 358 30.68 3.42 -5.02
C THR A 358 30.89 3.23 -6.52
N GLY A 359 31.90 3.91 -7.06
CA GLY A 359 32.19 3.91 -8.49
C GLY A 359 31.31 4.85 -9.33
N VAL A 360 30.29 5.49 -8.75
CA VAL A 360 29.50 6.53 -9.43
C VAL A 360 30.10 7.90 -9.12
N THR A 361 30.54 8.61 -10.17
CA THR A 361 31.18 9.94 -10.06
C THR A 361 30.14 11.05 -9.94
N PHE A 362 30.47 12.07 -9.13
CA PHE A 362 29.68 13.28 -8.95
C PHE A 362 30.52 14.53 -8.72
N GLU A 363 30.10 15.63 -9.27
CA GLU A 363 30.50 16.98 -8.93
C GLU A 363 30.08 17.36 -7.51
N VAL A 364 30.80 18.27 -6.89
CA VAL A 364 30.38 19.00 -5.70
C VAL A 364 30.52 20.50 -5.97
N GLN A 365 29.48 21.28 -5.74
CA GLN A 365 29.45 22.70 -6.06
C GLN A 365 28.84 23.53 -4.93
N ALA A 366 29.63 24.46 -4.40
CA ALA A 366 29.18 25.52 -3.51
C ALA A 366 28.57 26.64 -4.34
N ILE A 367 27.26 26.76 -4.30
CA ILE A 367 26.54 27.72 -5.12
C ILE A 367 26.23 28.91 -4.24
N ALA A 368 26.47 30.11 -4.76
CA ALA A 368 26.14 31.38 -4.11
C ALA A 368 25.62 32.31 -5.20
N ARG A 369 24.29 32.45 -5.29
CA ARG A 369 23.64 33.17 -6.40
C ARG A 369 22.83 34.32 -5.85
N TRP A 370 23.34 35.53 -6.07
CA TRP A 370 22.74 36.79 -5.64
C TRP A 370 21.84 37.35 -6.75
N LYS A 371 20.64 37.83 -6.40
CA LYS A 371 19.64 38.25 -7.41
C LYS A 371 19.67 39.77 -7.67
N ASN A 372 19.34 40.23 -8.88
CA ASN A 372 18.99 41.63 -9.26
C ASN A 372 19.71 42.81 -8.58
N HIS A 373 21.02 42.97 -8.73
CA HIS A 373 21.78 44.03 -8.02
C HIS A 373 21.60 44.00 -6.49
N ALA A 374 20.96 42.97 -5.93
CA ALA A 374 20.92 42.75 -4.50
C ALA A 374 22.37 42.68 -4.08
N LYS A 375 22.66 43.60 -3.18
CA LYS A 375 24.02 43.83 -2.78
C LYS A 375 24.52 42.52 -2.23
N ALA A 376 25.51 41.92 -2.90
CA ALA A 376 26.10 40.68 -2.45
C ALA A 376 26.49 40.88 -1.00
N VAL A 377 25.83 40.15 -0.12
CA VAL A 377 26.11 40.23 1.29
C VAL A 377 27.29 39.28 1.49
N PRO A 378 28.47 39.74 1.90
CA PRO A 378 29.63 38.87 1.98
C PRO A 378 29.30 37.64 2.82
N ILE A 379 29.50 36.47 2.24
CA ILE A 379 29.18 35.20 2.87
C ILE A 379 30.39 34.29 2.81
N LYS A 380 30.81 33.84 3.98
CA LYS A 380 32.03 33.04 4.14
C LYS A 380 31.70 31.56 3.95
N MET A 381 32.46 30.88 3.07
CA MET A 381 32.30 29.47 2.64
C MET A 381 33.61 28.69 2.77
N GLN A 382 33.55 27.42 3.16
CA GLN A 382 34.72 26.52 3.25
C GLN A 382 34.27 25.07 3.02
N LEU A 383 34.93 24.33 2.11
CA LEU A 383 34.71 22.89 1.88
C LEU A 383 35.74 22.04 2.64
N GLU A 384 35.28 21.01 3.34
CA GLU A 384 36.13 20.12 4.15
C GLU A 384 35.74 18.65 3.92
N CYS A 385 36.69 17.77 3.52
CA CYS A 385 36.44 16.34 3.27
C CYS A 385 37.69 15.42 3.39
N PRO A 386 37.53 14.09 3.56
CA PRO A 386 38.62 13.11 3.75
C PRO A 386 39.25 12.55 2.44
N LEU A 387 40.50 12.95 2.14
CA LEU A 387 41.20 12.69 0.86
C LEU A 387 41.65 11.25 0.61
N THR A 388 41.65 10.37 1.61
CA THR A 388 42.08 8.98 1.46
C THR A 388 41.02 8.09 0.81
N HIS A 389 39.76 8.54 0.74
CA HIS A 389 38.61 7.74 0.29
C HIS A 389 37.73 8.47 -0.72
N ILE A 390 37.81 9.79 -0.68
CA ILE A 390 37.30 10.64 -1.72
C ILE A 390 38.48 11.11 -2.54
N LYS A 391 38.50 10.73 -3.81
CA LYS A 391 39.33 11.44 -4.77
C LYS A 391 38.71 12.81 -5.02
N VAL A 392 39.35 13.87 -4.50
CA VAL A 392 38.90 15.26 -4.65
C VAL A 392 39.78 15.96 -5.68
N GLU A 393 39.13 16.59 -6.63
CA GLU A 393 39.79 17.47 -7.59
C GLU A 393 39.15 18.85 -7.49
N GLN A 394 39.86 19.84 -6.93
CA GLN A 394 39.34 21.21 -6.81
C GLN A 394 39.38 21.92 -8.15
N ILE A 395 38.22 22.45 -8.54
CA ILE A 395 38.02 23.09 -9.83
C ILE A 395 37.98 24.62 -9.66
N SER A 396 37.37 25.12 -8.57
CA SER A 396 37.27 26.57 -8.26
C SER A 396 37.00 26.85 -6.75
N PRO A 397 36.95 28.11 -6.27
CA PRO A 397 36.56 28.44 -4.88
C PRO A 397 35.15 27.95 -4.48
N LYS A 398 34.37 27.48 -5.46
CA LYS A 398 32.98 27.06 -5.34
C LYS A 398 32.69 25.69 -6.00
N ARG A 399 33.68 24.94 -6.54
CA ARG A 399 33.44 23.67 -7.29
C ARG A 399 34.56 22.64 -7.11
N TRP A 400 34.18 21.36 -7.11
CA TRP A 400 34.99 20.17 -6.88
C TRP A 400 34.44 18.95 -7.65
N TYR A 401 35.24 17.98 -8.08
CA TYR A 401 34.77 16.65 -8.50
C TYR A 401 35.12 15.61 -7.45
N LEU A 402 34.17 14.69 -7.21
CA LEU A 402 34.25 13.65 -6.22
C LEU A 402 33.83 12.30 -6.81
N THR A 403 34.71 11.32 -6.67
CA THR A 403 34.35 9.92 -6.85
C THR A 403 34.62 9.26 -5.51
N VAL A 404 33.59 8.66 -4.94
CA VAL A 404 33.80 7.86 -3.75
C VAL A 404 34.24 6.47 -4.17
N LEU A 405 35.46 6.13 -3.77
CA LEU A 405 36.14 4.92 -4.18
C LEU A 405 35.79 3.76 -3.26
N ASP A 406 35.71 4.07 -1.98
CA ASP A 406 35.45 3.08 -0.94
C ASP A 406 34.05 3.28 -0.38
N PRO A 407 33.30 2.20 -0.17
CA PRO A 407 32.11 2.31 0.63
C PRO A 407 32.49 2.87 2.00
N GLY A 408 31.68 3.78 2.51
CA GLY A 408 31.98 4.51 3.74
C GLY A 408 31.35 5.90 3.77
N ASP A 409 31.49 6.54 4.92
CA ASP A 409 30.88 7.83 5.19
C ASP A 409 31.93 8.92 5.16
N TRP A 410 31.64 9.93 4.37
CA TRP A 410 32.61 10.96 4.11
C TRP A 410 31.95 12.32 4.25
N LEU A 411 32.23 12.99 5.36
CA LEU A 411 31.68 14.31 5.62
C LEU A 411 32.26 15.32 4.63
N ILE A 412 31.36 16.06 3.98
CA ILE A 412 31.71 17.18 3.10
C ILE A 412 31.02 18.42 3.63
N THR A 413 31.74 19.23 4.38
CA THR A 413 31.11 20.39 4.99
C THR A 413 31.35 21.66 4.21
N LEU A 414 30.25 22.34 3.86
CA LEU A 414 30.19 23.74 3.46
C LEU A 414 29.65 24.61 4.60
N TYR A 415 30.50 25.39 5.25
CA TYR A 415 30.06 26.33 6.29
C TYR A 415 29.64 27.68 5.72
N ILE A 416 28.45 28.21 6.06
CA ILE A 416 27.94 29.55 5.69
C ILE A 416 27.66 30.38 6.95
N ASN A 417 28.67 31.12 7.38
CA ASN A 417 28.74 31.65 8.75
C ASN A 417 27.67 32.70 9.12
N ASP A 418 27.06 33.40 8.17
CA ASP A 418 26.28 34.64 8.44
C ASP A 418 24.77 34.45 8.65
N ILE A 419 24.24 33.31 8.25
CA ILE A 419 22.85 32.88 8.48
C ILE A 419 22.82 31.65 9.41
N ASN A 420 23.92 31.45 10.13
CA ASN A 420 24.24 30.24 10.89
C ASN A 420 23.89 28.98 10.10
N GLN A 421 24.18 29.00 8.80
CA GLN A 421 23.77 27.96 7.88
C GLN A 421 24.99 27.07 7.66
N LYS A 422 25.04 25.97 8.40
CA LYS A 422 25.95 24.89 8.07
C LYS A 422 25.31 24.09 6.93
N ILE A 423 26.00 24.00 5.81
CA ILE A 423 25.67 23.08 4.74
C ILE A 423 26.67 21.94 4.79
N THR A 424 26.58 21.10 5.83
CA THR A 424 27.23 19.80 5.73
C THR A 424 26.42 18.92 4.83
N ARG A 425 27.13 18.34 3.89
CA ARG A 425 26.65 17.26 3.07
C ARG A 425 27.54 16.08 3.38
N MET A 426 26.99 15.09 4.04
CA MET A 426 27.70 13.83 4.16
C MET A 426 27.53 13.12 2.82
N VAL A 427 28.63 12.68 2.23
CA VAL A 427 28.52 11.73 1.14
C VAL A 427 28.69 10.32 1.69
N HIS A 428 27.68 9.51 1.48
CA HIS A 428 27.68 8.12 1.88
C HIS A 428 27.88 7.28 0.66
N ALA A 429 28.95 6.51 0.64
CA ALA A 429 29.15 5.57 -0.44
C ALA A 429 28.82 4.16 -0.03
N TYR A 430 28.09 3.47 -0.89
CA TYR A 430 27.78 2.07 -0.70
C TYR A 430 28.02 1.27 -1.98
N PRO A 431 28.27 -0.04 -1.87
CA PRO A 431 28.09 -0.90 -3.02
C PRO A 431 26.63 -0.79 -3.46
N SER A 432 26.36 -0.53 -4.75
CA SER A 432 24.98 -0.46 -5.26
C SER A 432 24.26 -1.79 -5.03
N ALA A 433 22.93 -1.75 -4.83
CA ALA A 433 22.14 -2.97 -4.67
C ALA A 433 22.34 -3.92 -5.87
N LYS A 434 22.45 -3.35 -7.07
CA LYS A 434 22.75 -4.08 -8.30
C LYS A 434 24.15 -4.73 -8.28
N ASN A 435 25.20 -4.01 -7.88
CA ASN A 435 26.55 -4.58 -7.77
C ASN A 435 26.60 -5.68 -6.73
N GLN A 436 25.85 -5.55 -5.62
CA GLN A 436 25.71 -6.59 -4.61
C GLN A 436 24.99 -7.80 -5.19
N ILE A 437 23.86 -7.61 -5.85
CA ILE A 437 23.09 -8.66 -6.54
C ILE A 437 23.96 -9.39 -7.56
N GLU A 438 24.66 -8.68 -8.46
CA GLU A 438 25.54 -9.27 -9.47
C GLU A 438 26.67 -10.07 -8.83
N LYS A 439 27.26 -9.54 -7.75
CA LYS A 439 28.27 -10.24 -6.96
C LYS A 439 27.71 -11.53 -6.35
N ILE A 440 26.54 -11.48 -5.72
CA ILE A 440 25.89 -12.66 -5.12
C ILE A 440 25.50 -13.67 -6.21
N GLN A 441 24.97 -13.21 -7.34
CA GLN A 441 24.58 -14.07 -8.46
C GLN A 441 25.79 -14.85 -8.99
N ARG A 442 26.94 -14.18 -9.12
CA ARG A 442 28.19 -14.78 -9.58
C ARG A 442 28.83 -15.68 -8.52
N ASP A 443 28.98 -15.16 -7.30
CA ASP A 443 29.84 -15.77 -6.27
C ASP A 443 29.07 -16.82 -5.43
N VAL A 444 27.74 -16.74 -5.38
CA VAL A 444 26.88 -17.59 -4.53
C VAL A 444 25.88 -18.38 -5.36
N VAL A 445 25.00 -17.71 -6.13
CA VAL A 445 23.88 -18.38 -6.82
C VAL A 445 24.39 -19.37 -7.86
N THR A 446 25.32 -18.95 -8.72
CA THR A 446 25.79 -19.80 -9.84
C THR A 446 26.46 -21.10 -9.34
N PRO A 447 27.41 -21.07 -8.39
CA PRO A 447 27.98 -22.30 -7.84
C PRO A 447 26.95 -23.18 -7.13
N LEU A 448 26.08 -22.60 -6.30
CA LEU A 448 25.04 -23.36 -5.57
C LEU A 448 24.04 -23.99 -6.53
N ALA A 449 23.62 -23.28 -7.57
CA ALA A 449 22.70 -23.82 -8.58
C ALA A 449 23.30 -25.03 -9.30
N ALA A 450 24.59 -24.99 -9.64
CA ALA A 450 25.27 -26.13 -10.26
C ALA A 450 25.35 -27.35 -9.32
N GLU A 451 25.68 -27.14 -8.04
CA GLU A 451 25.72 -28.20 -7.03
C GLU A 451 24.32 -28.80 -6.80
N ILE A 452 23.31 -27.94 -6.64
CA ILE A 452 21.92 -28.36 -6.44
C ILE A 452 21.41 -29.12 -7.66
N HIS A 453 21.65 -28.61 -8.87
CA HIS A 453 21.27 -29.27 -10.12
C HIS A 453 21.83 -30.70 -10.19
N TYR A 454 23.10 -30.86 -9.86
CA TYR A 454 23.73 -32.17 -9.77
C TYR A 454 22.99 -33.06 -8.77
N GLN A 455 22.70 -32.59 -7.55
CA GLN A 455 22.01 -33.38 -6.53
C GLN A 455 20.59 -33.81 -6.94
N VAL A 456 19.79 -32.91 -7.54
CA VAL A 456 18.41 -33.23 -7.95
C VAL A 456 18.36 -34.14 -9.17
N SER A 457 19.30 -33.99 -10.11
CA SER A 457 19.40 -34.88 -11.29
C SER A 457 19.70 -36.33 -10.91
N GLN A 458 20.33 -36.57 -9.75
CA GLN A 458 20.54 -37.93 -9.23
C GLN A 458 19.25 -38.58 -8.71
N ILE A 459 18.20 -37.79 -8.41
CA ILE A 459 16.90 -38.35 -8.05
C ILE A 459 16.25 -38.92 -9.31
N ARG A 460 16.07 -38.08 -10.34
CA ARG A 460 15.33 -38.41 -11.56
C ARG A 460 15.77 -37.55 -12.75
N GLN A 461 15.71 -38.12 -13.95
CA GLN A 461 16.12 -37.46 -15.19
C GLN A 461 15.23 -36.26 -15.56
N GLU A 462 13.97 -36.23 -15.10
CA GLU A 462 13.05 -35.13 -15.36
C GLU A 462 13.55 -33.82 -14.74
N PHE A 463 14.30 -33.87 -13.63
CA PHE A 463 15.00 -32.69 -13.08
C PHE A 463 16.12 -32.16 -13.99
N ASP A 464 16.62 -32.99 -14.90
CA ASP A 464 17.64 -32.65 -15.87
C ASP A 464 17.07 -32.17 -17.21
N SER A 465 15.74 -32.03 -17.30
CA SER A 465 15.04 -31.53 -18.48
C SER A 465 15.46 -30.10 -18.84
N GLU A 466 15.39 -29.79 -20.13
CA GLU A 466 15.72 -28.46 -20.65
C GLU A 466 14.77 -27.39 -20.05
N GLU A 467 13.50 -27.74 -19.89
CA GLU A 467 12.46 -26.86 -19.34
C GLU A 467 12.76 -26.43 -17.90
N ILE A 468 13.36 -27.29 -17.07
CA ILE A 468 13.77 -26.95 -15.70
C ILE A 468 15.08 -26.18 -15.69
N ARG A 469 16.07 -26.59 -16.49
CA ARG A 469 17.37 -25.91 -16.58
C ARG A 469 17.20 -24.44 -16.97
N GLN A 470 16.28 -24.18 -17.91
CA GLN A 470 15.97 -22.85 -18.44
C GLN A 470 15.13 -21.98 -17.51
N ILE A 471 14.61 -22.48 -16.38
CA ILE A 471 13.90 -21.64 -15.40
C ILE A 471 14.89 -20.60 -14.85
N PRO A 472 14.67 -19.29 -15.08
CA PRO A 472 15.55 -18.26 -14.56
C PRO A 472 15.41 -18.18 -13.05
N PHE A 473 16.52 -17.93 -12.38
CA PHE A 473 16.57 -17.63 -10.95
C PHE A 473 17.31 -16.31 -10.78
N GLU A 474 16.55 -15.27 -10.48
CA GLU A 474 17.02 -13.89 -10.50
C GLU A 474 16.81 -13.25 -9.13
N LEU A 475 17.91 -12.76 -8.56
CA LEU A 475 17.87 -11.79 -7.47
C LEU A 475 17.55 -10.42 -8.08
N LEU A 476 16.55 -9.75 -7.53
CA LEU A 476 16.01 -8.48 -8.03
C LEU A 476 15.90 -7.49 -6.88
N THR A 477 15.96 -6.19 -7.16
CA THR A 477 15.46 -5.22 -6.18
C THR A 477 13.93 -5.39 -6.02
N PRO A 478 13.35 -5.00 -4.88
CA PRO A 478 11.90 -5.04 -4.69
C PRO A 478 11.13 -4.29 -5.78
N GLU A 479 11.64 -3.15 -6.24
CA GLU A 479 11.05 -2.39 -7.34
C GLU A 479 11.11 -3.15 -8.67
N GLU A 480 12.23 -3.79 -8.99
CA GLU A 480 12.36 -4.63 -10.20
C GLU A 480 11.41 -5.84 -10.14
N GLN A 481 11.27 -6.46 -8.97
CA GLN A 481 10.30 -7.53 -8.75
C GLN A 481 8.86 -7.04 -8.99
N VAL A 482 8.48 -5.90 -8.41
CA VAL A 482 7.13 -5.33 -8.55
C VAL A 482 6.81 -5.03 -10.02
N ASN A 483 7.75 -4.39 -10.72
CA ASN A 483 7.60 -4.07 -12.15
C ASN A 483 7.47 -5.32 -13.02
N ARG A 484 8.04 -6.45 -12.61
CA ARG A 484 8.02 -7.71 -13.36
C ARG A 484 6.78 -8.55 -13.09
N LEU A 485 6.27 -8.57 -11.86
CA LEU A 485 5.25 -9.55 -11.43
C LEU A 485 3.80 -9.04 -11.44
N TYR A 486 3.57 -7.72 -11.42
CA TYR A 486 2.24 -7.15 -11.19
C TYR A 486 1.76 -6.27 -12.35
N ASN A 487 0.44 -6.20 -12.50
CA ASN A 487 -0.20 -5.32 -13.48
C ASN A 487 -0.05 -3.83 -13.09
N TYR A 488 -0.42 -2.91 -13.98
CA TYR A 488 -0.24 -1.47 -13.75
C TYR A 488 -0.88 -0.95 -12.44
N SER A 489 -2.12 -1.33 -12.15
CA SER A 489 -2.87 -0.86 -10.96
C SER A 489 -2.18 -1.28 -9.66
N THR A 490 -1.95 -2.59 -9.50
CA THR A 490 -1.28 -3.15 -8.32
C THR A 490 0.17 -2.70 -8.23
N LYS A 491 0.86 -2.57 -9.36
CA LYS A 491 2.25 -2.11 -9.42
C LYS A 491 2.40 -0.69 -8.87
N GLU A 492 1.57 0.27 -9.29
CA GLU A 492 1.64 1.65 -8.76
C GLU A 492 1.39 1.67 -7.25
N GLN A 493 0.42 0.91 -6.76
CA GLN A 493 0.14 0.79 -5.33
C GLN A 493 1.33 0.19 -4.55
N LEU A 494 1.94 -0.88 -5.06
CA LEU A 494 3.07 -1.53 -4.40
C LEU A 494 4.35 -0.69 -4.45
N LEU A 495 4.55 0.10 -5.51
CA LEU A 495 5.62 1.08 -5.55
C LEU A 495 5.40 2.20 -4.51
N GLU A 496 4.15 2.64 -4.31
CA GLU A 496 3.81 3.57 -3.22
C GLU A 496 4.05 2.93 -1.84
N VAL A 497 3.71 1.65 -1.66
CA VAL A 497 4.01 0.88 -0.43
C VAL A 497 5.51 0.78 -0.18
N LEU A 498 6.32 0.51 -1.21
CA LEU A 498 7.78 0.46 -1.09
C LEU A 498 8.35 1.84 -0.73
N GLN A 499 7.84 2.91 -1.35
CA GLN A 499 8.24 4.27 -1.02
C GLN A 499 7.86 4.63 0.42
N ALA A 500 6.65 4.29 0.85
CA ALA A 500 6.18 4.43 2.23
C ALA A 500 7.11 3.70 3.20
N ALA A 501 7.40 2.42 2.94
CA ALA A 501 8.28 1.57 3.74
C ALA A 501 9.71 2.11 3.84
N ARG A 502 10.23 2.77 2.81
CA ARG A 502 11.55 3.43 2.84
C ARG A 502 11.57 4.73 3.65
N SER A 503 10.40 5.34 3.86
CA SER A 503 10.23 6.59 4.61
C SER A 503 9.71 6.38 6.03
N GLU A 504 9.37 5.15 6.40
CA GLU A 504 8.70 4.82 7.65
C GLU A 504 9.64 5.04 8.84
N ASN A 505 9.25 5.90 9.76
CA ASN A 505 10.05 6.25 10.94
C ASN A 505 9.30 6.01 12.25
N LYS A 506 8.17 5.31 12.18
CA LYS A 506 7.30 4.98 13.30
C LYS A 506 6.80 3.55 13.14
N ARG A 507 6.20 3.00 14.18
CA ARG A 507 5.65 1.65 14.15
C ARG A 507 4.28 1.64 13.49
N PHE A 508 4.22 1.19 12.24
CA PHE A 508 2.96 0.96 11.53
C PHE A 508 2.89 -0.44 10.89
N SER A 509 2.48 -1.45 11.67
CA SER A 509 2.48 -2.87 11.25
C SER A 509 1.74 -3.14 9.93
N PRO A 510 0.58 -2.51 9.63
CA PRO A 510 -0.13 -2.77 8.37
C PRO A 510 0.71 -2.53 7.12
N LEU A 511 1.61 -1.54 7.13
CA LEU A 511 2.53 -1.28 6.02
C LEU A 511 3.49 -2.46 5.80
N VAL A 512 4.07 -2.97 6.89
CA VAL A 512 5.02 -4.09 6.82
C VAL A 512 4.31 -5.39 6.47
N GLU A 513 3.11 -5.64 7.00
CA GLU A 513 2.29 -6.80 6.65
C GLU A 513 1.96 -6.80 5.14
N LYS A 514 1.52 -5.65 4.62
CA LYS A 514 1.25 -5.46 3.18
C LYS A 514 2.52 -5.66 2.35
N LEU A 515 3.64 -5.09 2.79
CA LEU A 515 4.93 -5.29 2.13
C LEU A 515 5.32 -6.77 2.09
N LEU A 516 5.25 -7.49 3.21
CA LEU A 516 5.62 -8.90 3.32
C LEU A 516 4.68 -9.83 2.55
N GLN A 517 3.42 -9.43 2.38
CA GLN A 517 2.44 -10.18 1.60
C GLN A 517 2.78 -10.16 0.10
N PHE A 518 3.29 -9.05 -0.43
CA PHE A 518 3.52 -8.87 -1.87
C PHE A 518 4.99 -8.93 -2.28
N ILE A 519 5.92 -8.59 -1.39
CA ILE A 519 7.36 -8.62 -1.65
C ILE A 519 7.93 -9.86 -0.97
N ALA A 520 7.83 -10.99 -1.67
CA ALA A 520 8.31 -12.28 -1.20
C ALA A 520 8.94 -13.08 -2.36
N PRO A 521 9.84 -14.04 -2.09
CA PRO A 521 10.29 -15.01 -3.08
C PRO A 521 9.10 -15.63 -3.80
N THR A 522 9.09 -15.57 -5.13
CA THR A 522 7.95 -16.01 -5.93
C THR A 522 8.41 -16.76 -7.17
N TYR A 523 7.91 -17.99 -7.34
CA TYR A 523 7.89 -18.67 -8.63
C TYR A 523 6.71 -18.20 -9.49
N SER A 524 7.03 -17.77 -10.70
CA SER A 524 6.07 -17.44 -11.75
C SER A 524 6.27 -18.39 -12.94
N PRO A 525 5.21 -19.07 -13.42
CA PRO A 525 5.29 -19.84 -14.66
C PRO A 525 5.72 -19.04 -15.90
N ILE A 526 5.59 -17.71 -15.88
CA ILE A 526 6.05 -16.80 -16.94
C ILE A 526 7.50 -16.37 -16.69
N HIS A 527 7.79 -15.90 -15.48
CA HIS A 527 9.01 -15.14 -15.19
C HIS A 527 10.12 -15.94 -14.51
N GLY A 528 9.85 -17.20 -14.14
CA GLY A 528 10.73 -18.03 -13.30
C GLY A 528 10.73 -17.58 -11.85
N CYS A 529 11.87 -17.71 -11.18
CA CYS A 529 12.02 -17.36 -9.76
C CYS A 529 12.49 -15.91 -9.64
N CYS A 530 11.63 -15.07 -9.05
CA CYS A 530 11.92 -13.67 -8.76
C CYS A 530 12.15 -13.51 -7.26
N ILE A 531 13.41 -13.31 -6.86
CA ILE A 531 13.82 -13.29 -5.45
C ILE A 531 14.18 -11.85 -5.04
N PRO A 532 13.40 -11.21 -4.15
CA PRO A 532 13.69 -9.84 -3.74
C PRO A 532 14.95 -9.80 -2.84
N TYR A 533 15.83 -8.84 -3.09
CA TYR A 533 17.04 -8.58 -2.30
C TYR A 533 17.15 -7.08 -1.98
N ASP A 534 16.92 -6.74 -0.70
CA ASP A 534 17.17 -5.40 -0.18
C ASP A 534 17.44 -5.45 1.34
N PRO A 535 18.67 -5.83 1.74
CA PRO A 535 19.01 -5.95 3.16
C PRO A 535 18.93 -4.61 3.91
N LYS A 536 19.00 -3.48 3.19
CA LYS A 536 18.91 -2.13 3.78
C LYS A 536 17.48 -1.79 4.17
N LEU A 537 16.53 -2.07 3.27
CA LEU A 537 15.11 -1.92 3.57
C LEU A 537 14.71 -2.82 4.74
N ALA A 538 15.17 -4.07 4.76
CA ALA A 538 14.93 -4.97 5.88
C ALA A 538 15.48 -4.44 7.20
N ALA A 539 16.71 -3.92 7.21
CA ALA A 539 17.33 -3.33 8.41
C ALA A 539 16.63 -2.04 8.87
N HIS A 540 16.17 -1.22 7.92
CA HIS A 540 15.40 -0.02 8.21
C HIS A 540 14.07 -0.37 8.89
N LEU A 541 13.31 -1.30 8.31
CA LEU A 541 12.03 -1.74 8.86
C LEU A 541 12.20 -2.46 10.21
N LEU A 542 13.25 -3.27 10.37
CA LEU A 542 13.50 -3.99 11.62
C LEU A 542 13.60 -3.08 12.86
N LYS A 543 14.13 -1.85 12.69
CA LYS A 543 14.25 -0.88 13.79
C LYS A 543 12.89 -0.55 14.42
N GLU A 544 11.88 -0.38 13.58
CA GLU A 544 10.51 -0.09 14.01
C GLU A 544 9.68 -1.37 14.24
N HIS A 545 10.03 -2.47 13.56
CA HIS A 545 9.23 -3.70 13.45
C HIS A 545 9.96 -4.99 13.87
N PRO A 546 10.44 -5.10 15.11
CA PRO A 546 11.21 -6.27 15.56
C PRO A 546 10.44 -7.59 15.53
N PHE A 547 9.10 -7.56 15.59
CA PHE A 547 8.27 -8.77 15.53
C PHE A 547 8.25 -9.43 14.14
N PHE A 548 8.65 -8.70 13.09
CA PHE A 548 8.71 -9.19 11.72
C PHE A 548 10.14 -9.60 11.29
N GLU A 549 11.07 -9.71 12.25
CA GLU A 549 12.49 -9.95 11.96
C GLU A 549 12.74 -11.12 11.00
N GLN A 550 12.12 -12.27 11.27
CA GLN A 550 12.35 -13.46 10.46
C GLN A 550 11.73 -13.34 9.06
N GLN A 551 10.54 -12.75 8.95
CA GLN A 551 9.87 -12.53 7.66
C GLN A 551 10.64 -11.50 6.82
N LEU A 552 11.13 -10.42 7.43
CA LEU A 552 11.98 -9.44 6.76
C LEU A 552 13.28 -10.07 6.26
N ALA A 553 13.96 -10.85 7.11
CA ALA A 553 15.18 -11.56 6.73
C ALA A 553 14.96 -12.60 5.63
N TYR A 554 13.80 -13.25 5.61
CA TYR A 554 13.45 -14.22 4.58
C TYR A 554 13.10 -13.54 3.27
N ASN A 555 12.21 -12.54 3.31
CA ASN A 555 11.73 -11.89 2.10
C ASN A 555 12.84 -11.11 1.41
N PHE A 556 13.68 -10.39 2.16
CA PHE A 556 14.79 -9.60 1.62
C PHE A 556 16.15 -10.34 1.63
N GLN A 557 16.13 -11.64 1.88
CA GLN A 557 17.27 -12.59 1.98
C GLN A 557 18.28 -12.34 3.09
N SER A 558 18.37 -11.14 3.64
CA SER A 558 19.37 -10.74 4.63
C SER A 558 18.90 -9.45 5.33
N ILE A 559 19.51 -9.12 6.47
CA ILE A 559 19.33 -7.84 7.17
C ILE A 559 20.70 -7.16 7.30
N GLU A 560 20.83 -5.94 6.77
CA GLU A 560 22.10 -5.21 6.85
C GLU A 560 22.47 -4.90 8.30
N GLY A 561 23.70 -5.24 8.69
CA GLY A 561 24.22 -4.99 10.03
C GLY A 561 23.84 -6.02 11.10
N ASP A 562 23.11 -7.09 10.77
CA ASP A 562 22.79 -8.17 11.71
C ASP A 562 23.57 -9.45 11.39
N GLU A 563 24.48 -9.85 12.29
CA GLU A 563 25.35 -11.01 12.11
C GLU A 563 24.58 -12.34 11.98
N ARG A 564 23.38 -12.44 12.57
CA ARG A 564 22.52 -13.63 12.47
C ARG A 564 22.07 -13.87 11.03
N TYR A 565 21.97 -12.78 10.26
CA TYR A 565 21.54 -12.74 8.88
C TYR A 565 22.70 -12.52 7.89
N GLY A 566 23.93 -12.90 8.28
CA GLY A 566 25.13 -12.76 7.45
C GLY A 566 25.25 -13.76 6.28
N GLN A 567 26.48 -13.96 5.78
CA GLN A 567 26.74 -14.75 4.56
C GLN A 567 26.18 -16.19 4.60
N THR A 568 26.36 -16.90 5.71
CA THR A 568 25.83 -18.27 5.89
C THR A 568 24.30 -18.31 5.77
N TRP A 569 23.61 -17.29 6.31
CA TRP A 569 22.17 -17.20 6.22
C TRP A 569 21.73 -17.03 4.77
N LEU A 570 22.38 -16.11 4.05
CA LEU A 570 22.14 -15.80 2.64
C LEU A 570 22.35 -17.02 1.76
N GLU A 571 23.49 -17.71 1.88
CA GLU A 571 23.80 -18.93 1.12
C GLU A 571 22.77 -20.03 1.38
N GLY A 572 22.42 -20.25 2.66
CA GLY A 572 21.42 -21.22 3.05
C GLY A 572 20.03 -20.91 2.49
N ASN A 573 19.61 -19.64 2.51
CA ASN A 573 18.33 -19.21 1.94
C ASN A 573 18.31 -19.32 0.42
N ILE A 574 19.38 -18.92 -0.28
CA ILE A 574 19.47 -19.07 -1.74
C ILE A 574 19.40 -20.55 -2.13
N ALA A 575 20.10 -21.43 -1.40
CA ALA A 575 20.03 -22.87 -1.64
C ALA A 575 18.61 -23.42 -1.43
N ALA A 576 17.95 -23.00 -0.35
CA ALA A 576 16.56 -23.36 -0.07
C ALA A 576 15.61 -22.89 -1.19
N LEU A 577 15.70 -21.63 -1.61
CA LEU A 577 14.85 -21.06 -2.65
C LEU A 577 15.12 -21.66 -4.04
N LEU A 578 16.37 -22.00 -4.37
CA LEU A 578 16.66 -22.76 -5.59
C LEU A 578 15.92 -24.10 -5.56
N LEU A 579 15.96 -24.81 -4.45
CA LEU A 579 15.28 -26.11 -4.32
C LEU A 579 13.76 -25.97 -4.32
N HIS A 580 13.20 -25.03 -3.56
CA HIS A 580 11.77 -24.84 -3.40
C HIS A 580 11.13 -24.22 -4.65
N GLU A 581 11.60 -23.05 -5.07
CA GLU A 581 11.03 -22.27 -6.17
C GLU A 581 11.43 -22.84 -7.53
N LYS A 582 12.74 -22.97 -7.80
CA LYS A 582 13.21 -23.36 -9.14
C LYS A 582 12.96 -24.84 -9.42
N TYR A 583 13.35 -25.72 -8.51
CA TYR A 583 13.24 -27.16 -8.75
C TYR A 583 11.91 -27.75 -8.26
N GLY A 584 11.39 -27.33 -7.12
CA GLY A 584 10.13 -27.84 -6.55
C GLY A 584 8.92 -27.41 -7.38
N HIS A 585 8.61 -26.11 -7.35
CA HIS A 585 7.52 -25.56 -8.15
C HIS A 585 7.78 -25.70 -9.65
N GLY A 586 9.00 -25.43 -10.11
CA GLY A 586 9.37 -25.64 -11.52
C GLY A 586 9.06 -27.05 -12.02
N PHE A 587 9.41 -28.08 -11.25
CA PHE A 587 9.04 -29.45 -11.59
C PHE A 587 7.53 -29.67 -11.57
N PHE A 588 6.83 -29.21 -10.52
CA PHE A 588 5.38 -29.36 -10.42
C PHE A 588 4.66 -28.77 -11.65
N TYR A 589 4.97 -27.52 -12.01
CA TYR A 589 4.34 -26.81 -13.12
C TYR A 589 4.75 -27.31 -14.52
N LYS A 590 5.94 -27.91 -14.67
CA LYS A 590 6.45 -28.39 -15.97
C LYS A 590 6.17 -29.88 -16.23
N HIS A 591 6.21 -30.71 -15.19
CA HIS A 591 6.20 -32.18 -15.32
C HIS A 591 4.98 -32.87 -14.70
N THR A 592 4.04 -32.12 -14.11
CA THR A 592 2.77 -32.70 -13.66
C THR A 592 1.58 -32.15 -14.45
N LYS A 593 0.57 -32.99 -14.66
CA LYS A 593 -0.59 -32.64 -15.49
C LYS A 593 -1.44 -31.54 -14.86
N VAL A 594 -1.66 -31.59 -13.55
CA VAL A 594 -2.34 -30.52 -12.80
C VAL A 594 -1.51 -29.23 -12.80
N GLY A 595 -0.20 -29.31 -12.57
CA GLY A 595 0.68 -28.14 -12.61
C GLY A 595 0.68 -27.44 -13.96
N GLN A 596 0.70 -28.20 -15.08
CA GLN A 596 0.60 -27.62 -16.42
C GLN A 596 -0.72 -26.87 -16.64
N GLN A 597 -1.85 -27.42 -16.18
CA GLN A 597 -3.16 -26.76 -16.24
C GLN A 597 -3.19 -25.47 -15.41
N LEU A 598 -2.61 -25.49 -14.20
CA LEU A 598 -2.47 -24.29 -13.37
C LEU A 598 -1.53 -23.26 -14.01
N ALA A 599 -0.46 -23.68 -14.70
CA ALA A 599 0.42 -22.77 -15.44
C ALA A 599 -0.33 -22.03 -16.54
N ILE A 600 -1.25 -22.72 -17.24
CA ILE A 600 -2.12 -22.09 -18.25
C ILE A 600 -2.99 -21.03 -17.58
N LEU A 601 -3.71 -21.37 -16.51
CA LEU A 601 -4.56 -20.41 -15.80
C LEU A 601 -3.77 -19.21 -15.25
N TYR A 602 -2.54 -19.43 -14.76
CA TYR A 602 -1.65 -18.36 -14.31
C TYR A 602 -1.29 -17.41 -15.46
N ARG A 603 -0.86 -17.94 -16.61
CA ARG A 603 -0.43 -17.13 -17.76
C ARG A 603 -1.53 -16.20 -18.28
N HIS A 604 -2.77 -16.63 -18.12
CA HIS A 604 -3.96 -15.90 -18.53
C HIS A 604 -4.61 -15.12 -17.38
N GLY A 605 -3.93 -14.91 -16.24
CA GLY A 605 -4.39 -14.07 -15.14
C GLY A 605 -5.66 -14.57 -14.44
N LEU A 606 -6.00 -15.86 -14.56
CA LEU A 606 -7.24 -16.44 -14.01
C LEU A 606 -7.07 -16.95 -12.56
N LEU A 607 -5.83 -17.17 -12.10
CA LEU A 607 -5.56 -17.67 -10.75
C LEU A 607 -5.55 -16.58 -9.68
N ARG A 608 -4.76 -15.52 -9.87
CA ARG A 608 -4.59 -14.46 -8.86
C ARG A 608 -5.62 -13.38 -9.06
N GLU A 609 -6.27 -12.95 -7.98
CA GLU A 609 -7.24 -11.85 -8.02
C GLU A 609 -6.64 -10.56 -8.59
N VAL A 610 -5.38 -10.25 -8.23
CA VAL A 610 -4.66 -9.07 -8.71
C VAL A 610 -4.42 -9.07 -10.22
N ASP A 611 -4.37 -10.21 -10.90
CA ASP A 611 -4.12 -10.23 -12.36
C ASP A 611 -5.40 -10.01 -13.18
N ARG A 612 -6.58 -10.15 -12.56
CA ARG A 612 -7.88 -10.15 -13.23
C ARG A 612 -8.27 -8.81 -13.81
N GLU A 613 -7.91 -7.73 -13.12
CA GLU A 613 -8.21 -6.35 -13.56
C GLU A 613 -7.54 -5.99 -14.89
N GLY A 614 -6.50 -6.73 -15.30
CA GLY A 614 -5.74 -6.50 -16.52
C GLY A 614 -6.11 -7.37 -17.72
N LEU A 615 -7.12 -8.24 -17.60
CA LEU A 615 -7.49 -9.19 -18.66
C LEU A 615 -8.01 -8.46 -19.91
N LYS A 616 -7.33 -8.68 -21.04
CA LYS A 616 -7.74 -8.14 -22.34
C LYS A 616 -8.78 -9.04 -22.99
N SER A 617 -9.66 -8.46 -23.82
CA SER A 617 -10.57 -9.18 -24.72
C SER A 617 -9.84 -10.31 -25.48
N PRO A 618 -10.43 -11.51 -25.65
CA PRO A 618 -11.86 -11.86 -25.61
C PRO A 618 -12.40 -12.31 -24.25
N TYR A 619 -11.61 -12.23 -23.18
CA TYR A 619 -12.06 -12.53 -21.83
C TYR A 619 -13.02 -11.42 -21.36
N LEU A 620 -14.28 -11.50 -21.78
CA LEU A 620 -15.36 -10.69 -21.21
C LEU A 620 -15.50 -11.12 -19.75
N GLN A 621 -15.02 -10.27 -18.83
CA GLN A 621 -15.06 -10.41 -17.37
C GLN A 621 -16.36 -11.06 -16.88
N LEU A 622 -17.50 -10.72 -17.48
CA LEU A 622 -18.81 -11.19 -17.04
C LEU A 622 -19.14 -12.67 -17.29
N PHE A 623 -18.50 -13.38 -18.23
CA PHE A 623 -18.93 -14.74 -18.63
C PHE A 623 -18.09 -15.89 -18.06
N LEU A 624 -16.79 -15.70 -17.85
CA LEU A 624 -15.92 -16.73 -17.26
C LEU A 624 -15.74 -16.57 -15.75
N GLU A 625 -15.93 -15.36 -15.20
CA GLU A 625 -15.60 -15.04 -13.80
C GLU A 625 -16.66 -15.44 -12.77
N ASP A 626 -17.92 -15.66 -13.16
CA ASP A 626 -18.92 -16.22 -12.24
C ASP A 626 -19.06 -17.74 -12.38
N GLU A 627 -19.00 -18.30 -13.60
CA GLU A 627 -19.28 -19.72 -13.84
C GLU A 627 -18.11 -20.64 -13.44
N TYR A 628 -16.86 -20.27 -13.80
CA TYR A 628 -15.67 -21.11 -13.57
C TYR A 628 -14.83 -20.70 -12.37
N ARG A 629 -15.06 -19.53 -11.77
CA ARG A 629 -14.23 -19.02 -10.65
C ARG A 629 -14.17 -19.99 -9.48
N SER A 630 -15.33 -20.46 -9.02
CA SER A 630 -15.38 -21.43 -7.90
C SER A 630 -14.66 -22.74 -8.26
N ALA A 631 -14.73 -23.19 -9.51
CA ALA A 631 -14.03 -24.40 -9.96
C ALA A 631 -12.50 -24.21 -10.02
N ILE A 632 -12.03 -23.08 -10.56
CA ILE A 632 -10.62 -22.72 -10.62
C ILE A 632 -10.02 -22.56 -9.22
N GLU A 633 -10.73 -21.89 -8.33
CA GLU A 633 -10.34 -21.70 -6.93
C GLU A 633 -10.26 -23.05 -6.20
N THR A 634 -11.27 -23.91 -6.37
CA THR A 634 -11.27 -25.28 -5.83
C THR A 634 -10.08 -26.09 -6.37
N LEU A 635 -9.78 -26.00 -7.67
CA LEU A 635 -8.65 -26.69 -8.30
C LEU A 635 -7.33 -26.20 -7.69
N HIS A 636 -7.16 -24.88 -7.59
CA HIS A 636 -5.97 -24.30 -6.98
C HIS A 636 -5.80 -24.79 -5.54
N HIS A 637 -6.82 -24.65 -4.70
CA HIS A 637 -6.80 -25.07 -3.29
C HIS A 637 -6.51 -26.57 -3.15
N SER A 638 -7.09 -27.41 -4.01
CA SER A 638 -6.85 -28.86 -4.00
C SER A 638 -5.41 -29.27 -4.33
N SER A 639 -4.63 -28.37 -4.92
CA SER A 639 -3.23 -28.60 -5.30
C SER A 639 -2.21 -28.06 -4.29
N ILE A 640 -2.64 -27.19 -3.35
CA ILE A 640 -1.73 -26.47 -2.44
C ILE A 640 -0.87 -27.45 -1.64
N ILE A 641 -1.50 -28.40 -0.92
CA ILE A 641 -0.79 -29.35 -0.06
C ILE A 641 0.19 -30.22 -0.86
N LEU A 642 -0.21 -30.67 -2.05
CA LEU A 642 0.66 -31.46 -2.93
C LEU A 642 1.86 -30.65 -3.44
N ASN A 643 1.61 -29.46 -3.98
CA ASN A 643 2.65 -28.62 -4.58
C ASN A 643 3.65 -28.11 -3.53
N GLU A 644 3.14 -27.49 -2.46
CA GLU A 644 3.96 -26.91 -1.38
C GLU A 644 4.66 -28.00 -0.56
N GLY A 645 3.97 -29.10 -0.28
CA GLY A 645 4.57 -30.27 0.37
C GLY A 645 5.68 -30.90 -0.47
N PHE A 646 5.53 -30.98 -1.80
CA PHE A 646 6.57 -31.49 -2.69
C PHE A 646 7.79 -30.56 -2.77
N ALA A 647 7.57 -29.26 -2.95
CA ALA A 647 8.65 -28.27 -2.95
C ALA A 647 9.43 -28.31 -1.63
N THR A 648 8.71 -28.38 -0.50
CA THR A 648 9.30 -28.49 0.85
C THR A 648 10.06 -29.80 1.05
N TRP A 649 9.51 -30.92 0.58
CA TRP A 649 10.20 -32.21 0.64
C TRP A 649 11.51 -32.18 -0.13
N LEU A 650 11.50 -31.61 -1.33
CA LEU A 650 12.70 -31.49 -2.16
C LEU A 650 13.74 -30.59 -1.49
N GLU A 651 13.30 -29.43 -0.98
CA GLU A 651 14.11 -28.50 -0.21
C GLU A 651 14.81 -29.19 0.96
N LEU A 652 14.04 -29.72 1.91
CA LEU A 652 14.59 -30.28 3.14
C LEU A 652 15.38 -31.58 2.90
N THR A 653 15.07 -32.33 1.84
CA THR A 653 15.81 -33.55 1.49
C THR A 653 17.18 -33.25 0.90
N ILE A 654 17.27 -32.27 -0.01
CA ILE A 654 18.54 -31.94 -0.67
C ILE A 654 19.41 -31.04 0.19
N LEU A 655 18.85 -30.10 0.97
CA LEU A 655 19.65 -29.29 1.90
C LEU A 655 20.51 -30.16 2.83
N ARG A 656 19.99 -31.30 3.31
CA ARG A 656 20.73 -32.26 4.14
C ARG A 656 21.93 -32.90 3.43
N ARG A 657 21.98 -32.87 2.10
CA ARG A 657 23.04 -33.45 1.26
C ARG A 657 24.10 -32.43 0.87
N LEU A 658 23.81 -31.14 0.97
CA LEU A 658 24.77 -30.07 0.73
C LEU A 658 25.81 -30.04 1.85
N LYS A 659 27.00 -29.50 1.56
CA LYS A 659 28.11 -29.46 2.53
C LYS A 659 28.12 -28.17 3.35
N GLY A 660 28.86 -28.19 4.45
CA GLY A 660 29.17 -27.00 5.24
C GLY A 660 27.99 -26.46 6.05
N SER A 661 27.94 -25.15 6.24
CA SER A 661 26.92 -24.47 7.03
C SER A 661 25.54 -24.49 6.38
N VAL A 662 25.47 -24.61 5.04
CA VAL A 662 24.21 -24.71 4.28
C VAL A 662 23.36 -25.91 4.71
N SER A 663 23.98 -27.03 5.12
CA SER A 663 23.22 -28.20 5.57
C SER A 663 22.48 -27.96 6.90
N GLN A 664 22.97 -27.03 7.72
CA GLN A 664 22.36 -26.69 9.01
C GLN A 664 21.09 -25.85 8.81
N THR A 665 20.95 -25.18 7.67
CA THR A 665 19.77 -24.41 7.27
C THR A 665 18.50 -25.26 7.26
N VAL A 666 18.59 -26.58 7.10
CA VAL A 666 17.43 -27.48 7.08
C VAL A 666 16.54 -27.33 8.32
N TYR A 667 17.12 -27.21 9.53
CA TYR A 667 16.34 -27.13 10.76
C TYR A 667 15.57 -25.81 10.83
N ARG A 668 16.25 -24.71 10.54
CA ARG A 668 15.66 -23.37 10.48
C ARG A 668 14.56 -23.30 9.43
N ARG A 669 14.81 -23.83 8.22
CA ARG A 669 13.82 -23.83 7.14
C ARG A 669 12.60 -24.68 7.49
N LYS A 670 12.81 -25.85 8.10
CA LYS A 670 11.70 -26.69 8.58
C LYS A 670 10.84 -25.95 9.60
N ASP A 671 11.48 -25.30 10.58
CA ASP A 671 10.79 -24.49 11.60
C ASP A 671 10.02 -23.33 10.97
N PHE A 672 10.66 -22.55 10.09
CA PHE A 672 10.01 -21.46 9.35
C PHE A 672 8.79 -21.94 8.56
N LEU A 673 8.93 -22.99 7.76
CA LEU A 673 7.86 -23.50 6.90
C LEU A 673 6.71 -24.09 7.73
N PHE A 674 6.98 -24.76 8.85
CA PHE A 674 5.93 -25.49 9.59
C PHE A 674 5.28 -24.68 10.69
N SER A 675 6.03 -23.78 11.32
CA SER A 675 5.58 -23.07 12.52
C SER A 675 5.19 -21.62 12.28
N TYR A 676 5.63 -20.99 11.18
CA TYR A 676 5.33 -19.58 10.89
C TYR A 676 4.31 -19.38 9.77
N ASP A 677 3.96 -20.42 9.02
CA ASP A 677 2.89 -20.37 8.02
C ASP A 677 1.54 -20.78 8.64
N GLU A 678 0.61 -19.84 8.71
CA GLU A 678 -0.80 -20.07 9.10
C GLU A 678 -1.76 -19.82 7.92
N SER A 679 -1.24 -19.80 6.70
CA SER A 679 -1.99 -19.39 5.51
C SER A 679 -3.17 -20.32 5.22
N LEU A 680 -3.06 -21.62 5.50
CA LEU A 680 -4.18 -22.54 5.32
C LEU A 680 -5.34 -22.27 6.28
N THR A 681 -5.09 -21.78 7.50
CA THR A 681 -6.18 -21.46 8.44
C THR A 681 -7.07 -20.34 7.92
N PHE A 682 -6.48 -19.37 7.22
CA PHE A 682 -7.26 -18.32 6.56
C PHE A 682 -8.01 -18.87 5.34
N ILE A 683 -7.31 -19.61 4.45
CA ILE A 683 -7.89 -20.18 3.23
C ILE A 683 -9.01 -21.17 3.56
N GLN A 684 -8.87 -21.97 4.62
CA GLN A 684 -9.87 -22.96 5.05
C GLN A 684 -11.23 -22.31 5.34
N LYS A 685 -11.25 -21.09 5.89
CA LYS A 685 -12.50 -20.39 6.22
C LYS A 685 -13.31 -20.04 4.97
N SER A 686 -12.63 -19.67 3.87
CA SER A 686 -13.28 -19.26 2.62
C SER A 686 -13.34 -20.35 1.55
N SER A 687 -12.52 -21.41 1.66
CA SER A 687 -12.38 -22.44 0.65
C SER A 687 -13.39 -23.56 0.80
N GLU A 688 -14.27 -23.73 -0.18
CA GLU A 688 -15.16 -24.92 -0.29
C GLU A 688 -14.39 -26.25 -0.26
N TYR A 689 -13.21 -26.32 -0.89
CA TYR A 689 -12.36 -27.52 -0.87
C TYR A 689 -11.94 -27.91 0.56
N PHE A 690 -11.26 -27.02 1.29
CA PHE A 690 -10.80 -27.29 2.66
C PHE A 690 -11.93 -27.37 3.70
N GLN A 691 -13.11 -26.82 3.45
CA GLN A 691 -14.31 -27.11 4.25
C GLN A 691 -14.73 -28.59 4.12
N ARG A 692 -14.47 -29.21 2.97
CA ARG A 692 -14.75 -30.63 2.71
C ARG A 692 -13.60 -31.56 3.14
N PHE A 693 -12.37 -31.14 2.88
CA PHE A 693 -11.13 -31.86 3.18
C PHE A 693 -10.26 -30.99 4.08
N GLU A 694 -10.57 -31.00 5.36
CA GLU A 694 -9.87 -30.19 6.35
C GLU A 694 -8.39 -30.59 6.45
N PRO A 695 -7.46 -29.64 6.32
CA PRO A 695 -6.04 -29.92 6.47
C PRO A 695 -5.71 -30.30 7.92
N PHE A 696 -4.71 -31.17 8.12
CA PHE A 696 -4.28 -31.57 9.46
C PHE A 696 -3.45 -30.49 10.17
N TYR A 697 -2.83 -29.60 9.39
CA TYR A 697 -1.91 -28.58 9.88
C TYR A 697 -2.29 -27.19 9.33
N PRO A 698 -1.98 -26.12 10.09
CA PRO A 698 -2.19 -24.75 9.63
C PRO A 698 -1.20 -24.33 8.52
N SER A 699 -0.05 -25.01 8.44
CA SER A 699 0.98 -24.76 7.44
C SER A 699 0.69 -25.50 6.14
N LYS A 700 0.75 -24.79 5.01
CA LYS A 700 0.58 -25.38 3.67
C LYS A 700 1.70 -26.35 3.28
N TYR A 701 2.81 -26.33 4.00
CA TYR A 701 4.02 -27.08 3.68
C TYR A 701 4.08 -28.44 4.39
N GLN A 702 3.46 -28.56 5.56
CA GLN A 702 3.72 -29.68 6.48
C GLN A 702 3.04 -30.99 6.05
N GLU A 703 1.72 -30.97 5.78
CA GLU A 703 0.95 -32.19 5.56
C GLU A 703 1.48 -33.00 4.36
N GLY A 704 1.66 -32.33 3.21
CA GLY A 704 2.19 -32.97 2.01
C GLY A 704 3.63 -33.44 2.21
N TYR A 705 4.46 -32.65 2.92
CA TYR A 705 5.84 -33.05 3.25
C TYR A 705 5.86 -34.35 4.06
N GLU A 706 5.00 -34.50 5.08
CA GLU A 706 5.02 -35.67 5.96
C GLU A 706 4.66 -36.96 5.21
N TYR A 707 3.67 -36.89 4.31
CA TYR A 707 3.35 -38.02 3.42
C TYR A 707 4.55 -38.44 2.57
N LEU A 708 5.24 -37.46 1.98
CA LEU A 708 6.38 -37.69 1.10
C LEU A 708 7.63 -38.16 1.88
N GLU A 709 7.87 -37.63 3.08
CA GLU A 709 8.94 -38.08 3.98
C GLU A 709 8.71 -39.53 4.42
N GLU A 710 7.48 -39.91 4.75
CA GLU A 710 7.15 -41.29 5.10
C GLU A 710 7.31 -42.22 3.90
N ILE A 711 6.86 -41.84 2.70
CA ILE A 711 7.11 -42.62 1.46
C ILE A 711 8.62 -42.82 1.26
N GLN A 712 9.44 -41.77 1.42
CA GLN A 712 10.89 -41.90 1.31
C GLN A 712 11.45 -42.88 2.35
N SER A 713 11.01 -42.79 3.61
CA SER A 713 11.45 -43.66 4.71
C SER A 713 11.09 -45.14 4.44
N ILE A 714 9.87 -45.37 3.94
CA ILE A 714 9.35 -46.69 3.57
C ILE A 714 10.22 -47.37 2.51
N PHE A 715 10.79 -46.66 1.55
CA PHE A 715 11.59 -47.30 0.47
C PHE A 715 13.10 -47.10 0.60
N GLY A 716 13.56 -46.51 1.71
CA GLY A 716 14.97 -46.36 2.05
C GLY A 716 15.70 -45.30 1.22
N LYS A 717 16.98 -45.06 1.53
CA LYS A 717 17.75 -43.95 0.93
C LYS A 717 18.00 -44.10 -0.58
N GLU A 718 18.12 -45.33 -1.07
CA GLU A 718 18.48 -45.59 -2.48
C GLU A 718 17.30 -45.43 -3.44
N CYS A 719 16.10 -45.88 -3.04
CA CYS A 719 14.89 -45.85 -3.87
C CYS A 719 13.89 -44.77 -3.45
N GLY A 720 13.88 -44.40 -2.17
CA GLY A 720 12.83 -43.58 -1.56
C GLY A 720 12.57 -42.28 -2.29
N SER A 721 13.61 -41.49 -2.57
CA SER A 721 13.42 -40.22 -3.26
C SER A 721 12.86 -40.38 -4.68
N LYS A 722 13.15 -41.49 -5.36
CA LYS A 722 12.57 -41.78 -6.69
C LYS A 722 11.08 -42.12 -6.58
N CYS A 723 10.72 -42.92 -5.58
CA CYS A 723 9.34 -43.30 -5.29
C CYS A 723 8.49 -42.09 -4.90
N VAL A 724 9.04 -41.12 -4.15
CA VAL A 724 8.36 -39.87 -3.81
C VAL A 724 7.95 -39.09 -5.06
N VAL A 725 8.90 -38.82 -5.96
CA VAL A 725 8.59 -38.06 -7.19
C VAL A 725 7.55 -38.80 -8.04
N GLN A 726 7.62 -40.14 -8.08
CA GLN A 726 6.61 -40.94 -8.79
C GLN A 726 5.21 -40.82 -8.16
N ALA A 727 5.12 -40.84 -6.83
CA ALA A 727 3.86 -40.62 -6.12
C ALA A 727 3.28 -39.24 -6.43
N VAL A 728 4.11 -38.20 -6.50
CA VAL A 728 3.68 -36.84 -6.86
C VAL A 728 3.16 -36.74 -8.28
N ILE A 729 3.90 -37.30 -9.26
CA ILE A 729 3.43 -37.35 -10.66
C ILE A 729 2.07 -38.04 -10.72
N LYS A 730 1.90 -39.17 -10.01
CA LYS A 730 0.64 -39.93 -10.01
C LYS A 730 -0.50 -39.28 -9.23
N ALA A 731 -0.20 -38.55 -8.17
CA ALA A 731 -1.18 -37.74 -7.46
C ALA A 731 -1.70 -36.59 -8.35
N ALA A 732 -0.80 -35.98 -9.12
CA ALA A 732 -1.12 -34.89 -10.04
C ALA A 732 -1.49 -35.36 -11.47
N ASP A 733 -1.68 -36.66 -11.70
CA ASP A 733 -2.08 -37.26 -12.98
C ASP A 733 -3.61 -37.20 -13.14
N VAL A 734 -4.14 -35.98 -13.14
CA VAL A 734 -5.57 -35.68 -13.27
C VAL A 734 -5.77 -34.65 -14.39
N ASP A 735 -6.71 -34.93 -15.28
CA ASP A 735 -7.12 -34.03 -16.36
C ASP A 735 -8.42 -33.33 -16.01
N PHE A 736 -8.40 -32.02 -15.89
CA PHE A 736 -9.61 -31.20 -15.70
C PHE A 736 -10.06 -30.55 -17.01
N GLY A 737 -9.48 -30.96 -18.15
CA GLY A 737 -9.85 -30.47 -19.47
C GLY A 737 -9.44 -29.02 -19.70
N ILE A 738 -8.41 -28.52 -19.00
CA ILE A 738 -7.94 -27.15 -19.13
C ILE A 738 -6.77 -27.15 -20.11
N ILE A 739 -6.96 -26.57 -21.28
CA ILE A 739 -5.93 -26.51 -22.33
C ILE A 739 -5.72 -25.08 -22.81
N GLU A 740 -4.58 -24.86 -23.44
CA GLU A 740 -4.27 -23.60 -24.11
C GLU A 740 -4.24 -23.82 -25.61
N ASN A 741 -5.10 -23.12 -26.34
CA ASN A 741 -5.20 -23.19 -27.79
C ASN A 741 -5.15 -21.77 -28.37
N SER A 742 -4.19 -21.51 -29.25
CA SER A 742 -4.04 -20.21 -29.93
C SER A 742 -3.95 -19.01 -28.97
N GLY A 743 -3.27 -19.18 -27.84
CA GLY A 743 -3.16 -18.15 -26.80
C GLY A 743 -4.46 -17.88 -26.05
N ARG A 744 -5.36 -18.86 -25.99
CA ARG A 744 -6.59 -18.81 -25.18
C ARG A 744 -6.74 -20.06 -24.33
N VAL A 745 -7.19 -19.89 -23.10
CA VAL A 745 -7.69 -20.97 -22.24
C VAL A 745 -9.02 -21.53 -22.78
N GLU A 746 -9.07 -22.84 -22.97
CA GLU A 746 -10.29 -23.59 -23.28
C GLU A 746 -10.57 -24.61 -22.17
N PHE A 747 -11.85 -24.71 -21.77
CA PHE A 747 -12.33 -25.68 -20.78
C PHE A 747 -13.16 -26.76 -21.48
N LEU A 748 -12.67 -28.01 -21.47
CA LEU A 748 -13.34 -29.18 -22.05
C LEU A 748 -14.36 -29.81 -21.10
N LEU A 749 -14.31 -29.45 -19.82
CA LEU A 749 -15.25 -29.89 -18.79
C LEU A 749 -16.05 -28.70 -18.28
N SER A 750 -17.33 -28.92 -17.95
CA SER A 750 -18.16 -27.92 -17.28
C SER A 750 -17.65 -27.64 -15.87
N PRO A 751 -17.91 -26.46 -15.28
CA PRO A 751 -17.39 -26.13 -13.95
C PRO A 751 -17.95 -27.06 -12.88
N GLY A 752 -19.20 -27.51 -13.03
CA GLY A 752 -19.81 -28.53 -12.17
C GLY A 752 -19.06 -29.86 -12.20
N LYS A 753 -18.61 -30.33 -13.37
CA LYS A 753 -17.83 -31.58 -13.49
C LYS A 753 -16.43 -31.45 -12.90
N ILE A 754 -15.78 -30.29 -13.07
CA ILE A 754 -14.49 -30.00 -12.44
C ILE A 754 -14.65 -30.04 -10.92
N LYS A 755 -15.66 -29.33 -10.38
CA LYS A 755 -15.93 -29.31 -8.93
C LYS A 755 -16.33 -30.67 -8.38
N GLU A 756 -17.21 -31.40 -9.06
CA GLU A 756 -17.59 -32.76 -8.67
C GLU A 756 -16.33 -33.63 -8.58
N GLY A 757 -15.48 -33.60 -9.61
CA GLY A 757 -14.18 -34.27 -9.61
C GLY A 757 -13.17 -33.74 -8.59
N LEU A 758 -13.40 -32.62 -7.91
CA LEU A 758 -12.51 -32.13 -6.85
C LEU A 758 -13.07 -32.37 -5.45
N LEU A 759 -14.40 -32.46 -5.32
CA LEU A 759 -15.13 -32.50 -4.04
C LEU A 759 -15.72 -33.88 -3.72
N LYS A 760 -15.65 -34.83 -4.66
CA LYS A 760 -16.14 -36.20 -4.44
C LYS A 760 -15.37 -36.88 -3.31
N LYS A 761 -16.10 -37.34 -2.31
CA LYS A 761 -15.59 -38.14 -1.20
C LYS A 761 -16.08 -39.57 -1.43
N ASP A 762 -15.36 -40.32 -2.26
CA ASP A 762 -15.66 -41.73 -2.45
C ASP A 762 -15.06 -42.53 -1.29
N ASP A 763 -15.89 -43.37 -0.65
CA ASP A 763 -15.42 -44.36 0.33
C ASP A 763 -14.57 -45.48 -0.31
N ASP A 764 -14.53 -45.55 -1.66
CA ASP A 764 -13.91 -46.60 -2.47
C ASP A 764 -12.52 -46.24 -3.04
N ASN A 765 -11.71 -45.45 -2.33
CA ASN A 765 -10.32 -45.06 -2.69
C ASN A 765 -10.13 -44.22 -3.97
N ASN A 766 -11.14 -43.99 -4.80
CA ASN A 766 -11.04 -43.19 -6.03
C ASN A 766 -11.10 -41.68 -5.77
N ALA A 767 -10.22 -41.17 -4.91
CA ALA A 767 -10.01 -39.74 -4.75
C ALA A 767 -9.60 -39.13 -6.10
N THR A 768 -10.21 -38.00 -6.46
CA THR A 768 -9.97 -37.33 -7.76
C THR A 768 -9.22 -36.02 -7.60
N SER A 769 -9.17 -35.44 -6.41
CA SER A 769 -8.35 -34.25 -6.13
C SER A 769 -6.86 -34.62 -5.93
N PRO A 770 -5.91 -33.74 -6.28
CA PRO A 770 -4.48 -34.06 -6.20
C PRO A 770 -4.02 -34.36 -4.76
N THR A 771 -4.50 -33.62 -3.78
CA THR A 771 -4.14 -33.82 -2.36
C THR A 771 -4.71 -35.12 -1.80
N GLU A 772 -5.99 -35.41 -2.01
CA GLU A 772 -6.56 -36.67 -1.52
C GLU A 772 -5.99 -37.87 -2.27
N ARG A 773 -5.64 -37.73 -3.57
CA ARG A 773 -4.89 -38.76 -4.30
C ARG A 773 -3.52 -39.02 -3.68
N LEU A 774 -2.78 -37.99 -3.28
CA LEU A 774 -1.49 -38.18 -2.59
C LEU A 774 -1.67 -38.99 -1.30
N LYS A 775 -2.68 -38.64 -0.51
CA LYS A 775 -3.02 -39.34 0.73
C LYS A 775 -3.42 -40.80 0.50
N SER A 776 -4.26 -41.08 -0.50
CA SER A 776 -4.60 -42.45 -0.90
C SER A 776 -3.37 -43.23 -1.35
N ILE A 777 -2.51 -42.62 -2.18
CA ILE A 777 -1.24 -43.24 -2.60
C ILE A 777 -0.36 -43.54 -1.39
N TRP A 778 -0.18 -42.60 -0.47
CA TRP A 778 0.59 -42.80 0.75
C TRP A 778 0.07 -43.98 1.58
N GLN A 779 -1.26 -44.08 1.80
CA GLN A 779 -1.89 -45.19 2.51
C GLN A 779 -1.69 -46.53 1.78
N LEU A 780 -1.87 -46.56 0.46
CA LEU A 780 -1.68 -47.75 -0.37
C LEU A 780 -0.24 -48.25 -0.31
N LEU A 781 0.74 -47.35 -0.49
CA LEU A 781 2.16 -47.70 -0.44
C LEU A 781 2.57 -48.21 0.94
N ARG A 782 2.01 -47.64 2.02
CA ARG A 782 2.22 -48.11 3.39
C ARG A 782 1.63 -49.50 3.61
N LYS A 783 0.42 -49.75 3.12
CA LYS A 783 -0.27 -51.06 3.24
C LYS A 783 0.46 -52.17 2.48
N HIS A 784 1.02 -51.85 1.31
CA HIS A 784 1.65 -52.80 0.41
C HIS A 784 3.19 -52.77 0.44
N VAL A 785 3.80 -52.16 1.47
CA VAL A 785 5.26 -51.96 1.54
C VAL A 785 6.07 -53.24 1.34
N ASN A 786 5.66 -54.36 1.96
CA ASN A 786 6.42 -55.60 1.91
C ASN A 786 6.40 -56.23 0.50
N GLU A 787 5.24 -56.18 -0.16
CA GLU A 787 5.06 -56.62 -1.55
C GLU A 787 5.91 -55.78 -2.50
N ILE A 788 5.82 -54.45 -2.37
CA ILE A 788 6.57 -53.51 -3.20
C ILE A 788 8.08 -53.69 -3.01
N ARG A 789 8.57 -53.82 -1.77
CA ARG A 789 10.00 -54.01 -1.48
C ARG A 789 10.54 -55.32 -2.04
N ALA A 790 9.81 -56.42 -1.88
CA ALA A 790 10.21 -57.72 -2.44
C ALA A 790 10.38 -57.63 -3.96
N GLU A 791 9.43 -56.96 -4.61
CA GLU A 791 9.45 -56.79 -6.05
C GLU A 791 10.52 -55.79 -6.52
N GLN A 792 10.75 -54.71 -5.77
CA GLN A 792 11.84 -53.77 -6.04
C GLN A 792 13.22 -54.42 -5.95
N GLN A 793 13.40 -55.37 -5.02
CA GLN A 793 14.61 -56.18 -4.93
C GLN A 793 14.73 -57.12 -6.14
N ARG A 794 13.64 -57.82 -6.49
CA ARG A 794 13.58 -58.73 -7.65
C ARG A 794 13.95 -58.01 -8.96
N LEU A 795 13.43 -56.81 -9.15
CA LEU A 795 13.62 -56.00 -10.36
C LEU A 795 14.85 -55.07 -10.30
N GLN A 796 15.59 -55.08 -9.19
CA GLN A 796 16.72 -54.18 -8.96
C GLN A 796 16.38 -52.69 -9.20
N CYS A 797 15.19 -52.25 -8.77
CA CYS A 797 14.69 -50.89 -9.03
C CYS A 797 15.63 -49.79 -8.51
N HIS A 798 16.48 -50.06 -7.52
CA HIS A 798 17.47 -49.11 -7.01
C HIS A 798 18.45 -48.65 -8.11
N ARG A 799 18.79 -49.54 -9.06
CA ARG A 799 19.72 -49.26 -10.18
C ARG A 799 19.01 -48.65 -11.39
N HIS A 800 17.87 -49.21 -11.78
CA HIS A 800 17.17 -48.88 -13.03
C HIS A 800 15.70 -48.50 -12.80
N CYS A 801 15.42 -47.66 -11.80
CA CYS A 801 14.07 -47.15 -11.56
C CYS A 801 13.54 -46.44 -12.83
N LEU A 802 12.21 -46.52 -13.07
CA LEU A 802 11.46 -46.06 -14.26
C LEU A 802 11.19 -47.10 -15.36
N HIS A 803 11.41 -48.39 -15.10
CA HIS A 803 10.85 -49.41 -15.99
C HIS A 803 9.31 -49.44 -15.87
N PRO A 804 8.58 -49.78 -16.95
CA PRO A 804 7.11 -49.87 -16.95
C PRO A 804 6.53 -50.76 -15.84
N GLU A 805 7.31 -51.75 -15.40
CA GLU A 805 6.94 -52.69 -14.33
C GLU A 805 7.25 -52.17 -12.91
N CYS A 806 7.45 -50.86 -12.72
CA CYS A 806 7.78 -50.30 -11.40
C CYS A 806 6.73 -50.73 -10.36
N PRO A 807 7.11 -51.40 -9.26
CA PRO A 807 6.13 -51.99 -8.33
C PRO A 807 5.24 -50.94 -7.65
N VAL A 808 5.76 -49.72 -7.43
CA VAL A 808 4.99 -48.56 -6.96
C VAL A 808 3.88 -48.21 -7.96
N ASN A 809 4.20 -48.13 -9.26
CA ASN A 809 3.22 -47.83 -10.29
C ASN A 809 2.19 -48.95 -10.45
N LEU A 810 2.62 -50.21 -10.36
CA LEU A 810 1.71 -51.35 -10.45
C LEU A 810 0.71 -51.36 -9.29
N VAL A 811 1.15 -51.08 -8.07
CA VAL A 811 0.25 -50.97 -6.90
C VAL A 811 -0.68 -49.78 -7.05
N ILE A 812 -0.18 -48.60 -7.40
CA ILE A 812 -1.04 -47.41 -7.61
C ILE A 812 -2.07 -47.72 -8.69
N LYS A 813 -1.64 -48.22 -9.86
CA LYS A 813 -2.54 -48.57 -10.96
C LYS A 813 -3.55 -49.66 -10.60
N LYS A 814 -3.17 -50.65 -9.79
CA LYS A 814 -4.07 -51.76 -9.43
C LYS A 814 -5.20 -51.33 -8.48
N TYR A 815 -4.96 -50.31 -7.66
CA TYR A 815 -5.86 -49.96 -6.55
C TYR A 815 -6.45 -48.54 -6.66
N LEU A 816 -5.99 -47.72 -7.62
CA LEU A 816 -6.39 -46.31 -7.77
C LEU A 816 -6.76 -45.92 -9.21
N GLU A 817 -6.38 -46.71 -10.21
CA GLU A 817 -6.73 -46.52 -11.64
C GLU A 817 -7.62 -47.68 -12.11
#